data_AF-A0A959XWS3-F1
#
_entry.id   AF-A0A959XWS3-F1
#
_cell.length_a   1.000
_cell.length_b   1.000
_cell.length_c   1.000
_cell.angle_alpha   90.00
_cell.angle_beta   90.00
_cell.angle_gamma   90.00
#
_symmetry.space_group_name_H-M   'P 1'
#
loop_
_entity.id
_entity.type
_entity.pdbx_description
1 polymer ?
#
loop_
_entity_poly.entity_id
_entity_poly.type
_entity_poly.pdbx_seq_one_letter_code
_entity_poly.pdbx_strand_id
1 'polypeptide(L)'
;MTTAFPLLLAAGIAIPLAQGCKPANTKSAVTGDAASKVFVPPGQYDEFYNFVSGGFNGQMSVYGLPSGRMLRNIPVFSVNPENGWGFSEETKPMLMTTHGFIPWDDSHHVEPSMTNGVPDGRWMFINGNNTPRVALIDLATFRTKTIIEVPNSAGNHSSPFITPNSEYVVAGTRFSIPMGTDAERDVPIETYKENFKSTISFIKPDSADATMSIAFQIKTPPVDFDLAHAGKGPSEGWFFFSTYNTERAHDLLEVNASQNDKDFIMAVNWKKAEQYAKEGKGKRVPGKHYMNTYSDETHSATSKVFEDVLQLDPAELTDLIYFMPCPKSPHGCDVDPTGEFIVGSGKLAASLPVFSFSKMQQAIANKDYEADFAGIPVLKYESVLQGEVKKPGLGPLHTEFDNNGFAYSSMFVSSEIVKWNVKTLEVVDRVPTYYSIGHLSVPGGDSKQPWGKYVVAYNKITKDRYLPTGPELTQSAQLYSIDGPKMELLLDFPTFGEPHYAQSIPASLIKDKSVKFFKIEENKHPYATKGEKEAKVVREGNKVHVYMTCIRSHFAPDNIEGVKVGDEVYFHVTNLEQDWDVPHGFAVKGAPNAELLIMPGETQTLKWVPQSVGVKPFYCTDFCSALHQEMQGYVRVSPAGSNIPLTANTKSADAGL
;
A
#
# COMPACT_ATOMS: atom_id res chain seq x y z
N MET A 1 -41.98 -76.85 24.02
CA MET A 1 -42.76 -76.14 22.99
C MET A 1 -42.00 -74.88 22.60
N THR A 2 -42.03 -74.50 21.32
CA THR A 2 -41.90 -73.12 20.77
C THR A 2 -40.79 -72.21 21.34
N THR A 3 -39.67 -71.97 20.62
CA THR A 3 -39.47 -70.89 19.60
C THR A 3 -39.72 -69.46 20.11
N ALA A 4 -39.01 -68.38 19.75
CA ALA A 4 -37.77 -68.06 19.02
C ALA A 4 -37.61 -66.50 19.08
N PHE A 5 -36.51 -65.78 18.85
CA PHE A 5 -35.08 -66.05 18.51
C PHE A 5 -34.23 -64.86 19.08
N PRO A 6 -32.88 -64.94 19.22
CA PRO A 6 -32.08 -63.90 19.90
C PRO A 6 -31.21 -63.02 18.96
N LEU A 7 -30.30 -62.23 19.56
CA LEU A 7 -29.24 -61.36 18.98
C LEU A 7 -29.72 -60.02 18.38
N LEU A 8 -29.06 -58.90 18.67
CA LEU A 8 -27.63 -58.68 18.37
C LEU A 8 -26.83 -57.91 19.45
N LEU A 9 -25.53 -58.19 19.47
CA LEU A 9 -24.52 -57.60 20.36
C LEU A 9 -24.29 -56.11 20.07
N ALA A 10 -24.18 -55.30 21.13
CA ALA A 10 -23.34 -54.10 21.11
C ALA A 10 -21.97 -54.44 21.70
N ALA A 11 -20.92 -54.46 20.88
CA ALA A 11 -19.57 -54.71 21.34
C ALA A 11 -19.01 -53.48 22.06
N GLY A 12 -18.69 -53.61 23.35
CA GLY A 12 -18.00 -52.57 24.11
C GLY A 12 -16.55 -52.45 23.67
N ILE A 13 -16.23 -51.45 22.84
CA ILE A 13 -14.86 -51.09 22.50
C ILE A 13 -14.25 -50.33 23.68
N ALA A 14 -13.27 -50.93 24.34
CA ALA A 14 -12.45 -50.26 25.34
C ALA A 14 -11.53 -49.25 24.65
N ILE A 15 -11.77 -47.95 24.88
CA ILE A 15 -10.90 -46.88 24.39
C ILE A 15 -9.68 -46.79 25.33
N PRO A 16 -8.43 -46.94 24.83
CA PRO A 16 -7.26 -46.64 25.63
C PRO A 16 -7.17 -45.13 25.86
N LEU A 17 -7.08 -44.72 27.13
CA LEU A 17 -6.82 -43.34 27.51
C LEU A 17 -5.41 -42.92 27.05
N ALA A 18 -5.33 -42.35 25.84
CA ALA A 18 -4.13 -41.70 25.36
C ALA A 18 -3.78 -40.55 26.32
N GLN A 19 -2.63 -40.66 27.00
CA GLN A 19 -2.06 -39.56 27.77
C GLN A 19 -1.62 -38.48 26.79
N GLY A 20 -2.50 -37.52 26.52
CA GLY A 20 -2.18 -36.35 25.72
C GLY A 20 -0.98 -35.62 26.31
N CYS A 21 0.00 -35.30 25.48
CA CYS A 21 1.12 -34.47 25.87
C CYS A 21 0.58 -33.13 26.37
N LYS A 22 0.77 -32.83 27.66
CA LYS A 22 0.55 -31.48 28.18
C LYS A 22 1.45 -30.52 27.39
N PRO A 23 0.96 -29.35 26.94
CA PRO A 23 1.83 -28.30 26.43
C PRO A 23 2.92 -28.02 27.47
N ALA A 24 4.18 -27.99 27.04
CA ALA A 24 5.25 -27.50 27.88
C ALA A 24 4.95 -26.04 28.27
N ASN A 25 5.27 -25.67 29.52
CA ASN A 25 4.94 -24.37 30.11
C ASN A 25 5.05 -23.20 29.12
N THR A 26 4.06 -22.32 29.15
CA THR A 26 4.08 -21.00 28.52
C THR A 26 5.25 -20.17 29.06
N LYS A 27 6.43 -20.36 28.48
CA LYS A 27 7.54 -19.42 28.62
C LYS A 27 7.07 -18.09 28.05
N SER A 28 7.28 -17.01 28.79
CA SER A 28 7.08 -15.66 28.26
C SER A 28 7.90 -15.51 26.98
N ALA A 29 7.24 -15.16 25.88
CA ALA A 29 7.90 -14.95 24.59
C ALA A 29 8.83 -13.72 24.62
N VAL A 30 8.53 -12.77 25.49
CA VAL A 30 9.34 -11.60 25.81
C VAL A 30 10.14 -11.89 27.08
N THR A 31 11.46 -11.63 27.07
CA THR A 31 12.35 -11.91 28.20
C THR A 31 13.00 -10.63 28.75
N GLY A 32 13.36 -10.65 30.04
CA GLY A 32 14.21 -9.60 30.62
C GLY A 32 13.55 -8.22 30.70
N ASP A 33 14.28 -7.22 30.20
CA ASP A 33 13.99 -5.78 30.30
C ASP A 33 13.31 -5.21 29.04
N ALA A 34 12.92 -6.06 28.08
CA ALA A 34 12.33 -5.69 26.80
C ALA A 34 11.23 -4.62 26.85
N ALA A 35 10.33 -4.67 27.84
CA ALA A 35 9.30 -3.65 28.05
C ALA A 35 9.87 -2.22 28.23
N SER A 36 11.05 -2.09 28.85
CA SER A 36 11.74 -0.80 28.99
C SER A 36 12.42 -0.32 27.70
N LYS A 37 12.82 -1.25 26.81
CA LYS A 37 13.43 -0.94 25.50
C LYS A 37 12.42 -0.38 24.48
N VAL A 38 11.12 -0.59 24.71
CA VAL A 38 10.01 -0.12 23.86
C VAL A 38 9.14 0.96 24.51
N PHE A 39 9.39 1.26 25.79
CA PHE A 39 8.65 2.30 26.50
C PHE A 39 9.07 3.70 26.06
N VAL A 40 8.19 4.40 25.35
CA VAL A 40 8.34 5.81 25.00
C VAL A 40 7.47 6.65 25.97
N PRO A 41 8.07 7.44 26.89
CA PRO A 41 7.31 8.20 27.88
C PRO A 41 6.34 9.23 27.27
N PRO A 42 5.29 9.65 27.99
CA PRO A 42 4.46 10.79 27.59
C PRO A 42 5.32 12.04 27.32
N GLY A 43 5.07 12.72 26.20
CA GLY A 43 5.86 13.88 25.75
C GLY A 43 7.19 13.53 25.08
N GLN A 44 7.52 12.24 24.91
CA GLN A 44 8.65 11.77 24.10
C GLN A 44 8.15 11.12 22.79
N TYR A 45 9.02 11.09 21.80
CA TYR A 45 8.71 10.64 20.44
C TYR A 45 9.40 9.32 20.11
N ASP A 46 8.77 8.55 19.22
CA ASP A 46 9.36 7.40 18.56
C ASP A 46 10.55 7.80 17.66
N GLU A 47 11.45 6.84 17.43
CA GLU A 47 12.68 7.03 16.66
C GLU A 47 12.46 6.87 15.16
N PHE A 48 11.51 6.02 14.77
CA PHE A 48 11.14 5.76 13.38
C PHE A 48 9.63 5.89 13.17
N TYR A 49 9.25 6.37 11.98
CA TYR A 49 7.93 6.07 11.42
C TYR A 49 8.00 4.73 10.69
N ASN A 50 7.05 3.85 10.97
CA ASN A 50 6.83 2.58 10.28
C ASN A 50 5.55 2.70 9.46
N PHE A 51 5.70 2.84 8.15
CA PHE A 51 4.62 2.89 7.17
C PHE A 51 4.26 1.45 6.80
N VAL A 52 3.00 1.09 6.94
CA VAL A 52 2.53 -0.30 6.89
C VAL A 52 1.36 -0.36 5.93
N SER A 53 1.39 -1.31 4.97
CA SER A 53 0.25 -1.54 4.08
C SER A 53 -1.00 -1.88 4.89
N GLY A 54 -2.15 -1.40 4.45
CA GLY A 54 -3.43 -1.72 5.09
C GLY A 54 -4.11 -2.96 4.49
N GLY A 55 -3.42 -3.72 3.64
CA GLY A 55 -3.95 -4.88 2.92
C GLY A 55 -5.32 -4.59 2.32
N PHE A 56 -6.28 -5.45 2.65
CA PHE A 56 -7.66 -5.41 2.15
C PHE A 56 -8.47 -4.17 2.57
N ASN A 57 -7.93 -3.29 3.42
CA ASN A 57 -8.58 -2.00 3.70
C ASN A 57 -8.23 -0.91 2.67
N GLY A 58 -7.25 -1.12 1.79
CA GLY A 58 -6.86 -0.18 0.73
C GLY A 58 -6.27 1.17 1.18
N GLN A 59 -5.75 1.24 2.42
CA GLN A 59 -5.16 2.43 3.05
C GLN A 59 -3.72 2.15 3.52
N MET A 60 -3.06 3.15 4.12
CA MET A 60 -1.72 2.99 4.71
C MET A 60 -1.72 3.38 6.18
N SER A 61 -1.36 2.45 7.05
CA SER A 61 -1.20 2.72 8.49
C SER A 61 0.20 3.27 8.79
N VAL A 62 0.31 4.14 9.78
CA VAL A 62 1.59 4.67 10.26
C VAL A 62 1.72 4.35 11.75
N TYR A 63 2.77 3.65 12.13
CA TYR A 63 3.12 3.32 13.51
C TYR A 63 4.41 4.02 13.93
N GLY A 64 4.58 4.27 15.23
CA GLY A 64 5.86 4.69 15.82
C GLY A 64 6.66 3.49 16.33
N LEU A 65 7.95 3.43 16.02
CA LEU A 65 8.88 2.47 16.63
C LEU A 65 9.87 3.18 17.57
N PRO A 66 10.14 2.64 18.77
CA PRO A 66 9.85 1.26 19.17
C PRO A 66 8.49 1.01 19.86
N SER A 67 7.63 2.03 20.05
CA SER A 67 6.44 1.89 20.89
C SER A 67 5.30 1.01 20.32
N GLY A 68 5.29 0.75 19.01
CA GLY A 68 4.20 0.04 18.32
C GLY A 68 2.86 0.78 18.31
N ARG A 69 2.85 2.08 18.66
CA ARG A 69 1.63 2.90 18.68
C ARG A 69 1.26 3.29 17.27
N MET A 70 -0.01 3.07 16.89
CA MET A 70 -0.56 3.63 15.65
C MET A 70 -0.69 5.14 15.80
N LEU A 71 -0.16 5.89 14.83
CA LEU A 71 -0.13 7.35 14.81
C LEU A 71 -1.13 7.94 13.82
N ARG A 72 -1.39 7.25 12.70
CA ARG A 72 -2.32 7.71 11.65
C ARG A 72 -2.76 6.55 10.76
N ASN A 73 -3.96 6.67 10.19
CA ASN A 73 -4.39 5.91 9.02
C ASN A 73 -4.50 6.89 7.85
N ILE A 74 -3.80 6.66 6.74
CA ILE A 74 -3.81 7.54 5.56
C ILE A 74 -4.75 6.93 4.51
N PRO A 75 -5.84 7.60 4.12
CA PRO A 75 -6.70 7.14 3.04
C PRO A 75 -5.96 7.14 1.69
N VAL A 76 -6.14 6.06 0.93
CA VAL A 76 -5.52 5.90 -0.39
C VAL A 76 -6.57 5.46 -1.40
N PHE A 77 -6.84 4.16 -1.51
CA PHE A 77 -7.71 3.59 -2.55
C PHE A 77 -9.15 3.31 -2.07
N SER A 78 -9.38 3.37 -0.77
CA SER A 78 -10.69 3.15 -0.16
C SER A 78 -11.33 4.44 0.33
N VAL A 79 -12.66 4.49 0.32
CA VAL A 79 -13.41 5.58 0.96
C VAL A 79 -13.19 5.54 2.48
N ASN A 80 -12.94 6.70 3.10
CA ASN A 80 -12.73 6.80 4.55
C ASN A 80 -13.76 7.73 5.20
N PRO A 81 -14.78 7.19 5.89
CA PRO A 81 -15.81 8.01 6.53
C PRO A 81 -15.29 8.95 7.63
N GLU A 82 -14.18 8.61 8.29
CA GLU A 82 -13.57 9.38 9.38
C GLU A 82 -13.17 10.81 8.98
N ASN A 83 -12.81 11.03 7.69
CA ASN A 83 -12.39 12.34 7.20
C ASN A 83 -12.97 12.72 5.84
N GLY A 84 -14.03 12.03 5.40
CA GLY A 84 -14.72 12.34 4.14
C GLY A 84 -13.96 11.99 2.86
N TRP A 85 -12.84 11.25 2.92
CA TRP A 85 -12.10 10.84 1.72
C TRP A 85 -12.94 9.91 0.83
N GLY A 86 -13.07 10.28 -0.45
CA GLY A 86 -13.96 9.65 -1.43
C GLY A 86 -15.46 10.01 -1.26
N PHE A 87 -15.81 10.80 -0.23
CA PHE A 87 -17.17 11.25 0.08
C PHE A 87 -17.38 12.75 -0.21
N SER A 88 -16.38 13.58 0.05
CA SER A 88 -16.36 14.98 -0.37
C SER A 88 -16.27 15.11 -1.89
N GLU A 89 -16.84 16.18 -2.47
CA GLU A 89 -16.77 16.40 -3.92
C GLU A 89 -15.32 16.58 -4.39
N GLU A 90 -14.46 17.10 -3.51
CA GLU A 90 -13.03 17.36 -3.72
C GLU A 90 -12.19 16.08 -3.82
N THR A 91 -12.58 14.99 -3.12
CA THR A 91 -11.76 13.76 -3.05
C THR A 91 -12.30 12.62 -3.89
N LYS A 92 -13.59 12.64 -4.30
CA LYS A 92 -14.17 11.68 -5.25
C LYS A 92 -13.32 11.40 -6.50
N PRO A 93 -12.69 12.40 -7.16
CA PRO A 93 -11.83 12.15 -8.31
C PRO A 93 -10.66 11.22 -8.03
N MET A 94 -10.15 11.13 -6.79
CA MET A 94 -9.01 10.25 -6.44
C MET A 94 -9.31 8.77 -6.67
N LEU A 95 -10.58 8.36 -6.57
CA LEU A 95 -11.03 6.98 -6.70
C LEU A 95 -11.63 6.66 -8.09
N MET A 96 -11.48 7.56 -9.06
CA MET A 96 -11.90 7.33 -10.44
C MET A 96 -10.89 6.50 -11.23
N THR A 97 -11.39 5.58 -12.05
CA THR A 97 -10.62 4.65 -12.89
C THR A 97 -11.32 4.48 -14.24
N THR A 98 -10.75 3.72 -15.18
CA THR A 98 -11.46 3.32 -16.40
C THR A 98 -12.75 2.52 -16.16
N HIS A 99 -12.89 1.91 -14.98
CA HIS A 99 -14.09 1.19 -14.54
C HIS A 99 -15.10 2.08 -13.78
N GLY A 100 -14.84 3.39 -13.67
CA GLY A 100 -15.66 4.34 -12.91
C GLY A 100 -15.11 4.57 -11.50
N PHE A 101 -16.00 4.89 -10.56
CA PHE A 101 -15.65 5.13 -9.16
C PHE A 101 -15.48 3.79 -8.42
N ILE A 102 -14.25 3.48 -7.99
CA ILE A 102 -13.92 2.23 -7.30
C ILE A 102 -13.55 2.55 -5.83
N PRO A 103 -14.46 2.30 -4.86
CA PRO A 103 -14.35 2.81 -3.49
C PRO A 103 -13.45 1.98 -2.56
N TRP A 104 -12.63 1.08 -3.11
CA TRP A 104 -11.74 0.18 -2.37
C TRP A 104 -10.55 -0.29 -3.21
N ASP A 105 -9.53 -0.85 -2.57
CA ASP A 105 -8.54 -1.75 -3.18
C ASP A 105 -7.86 -2.60 -2.09
N ASP A 106 -6.92 -3.44 -2.50
CA ASP A 106 -6.10 -4.31 -1.67
C ASP A 106 -4.62 -3.90 -1.80
N SER A 107 -4.07 -3.34 -0.73
CA SER A 107 -2.79 -2.60 -0.73
C SER A 107 -1.63 -3.41 -0.17
N HIS A 108 -0.55 -3.60 -0.93
CA HIS A 108 0.45 -4.61 -0.59
C HIS A 108 1.81 -4.06 -0.14
N HIS A 109 2.58 -3.46 -1.04
CA HIS A 109 3.92 -2.99 -0.76
C HIS A 109 3.93 -1.49 -0.62
N VAL A 110 4.79 -1.01 0.26
CA VAL A 110 5.07 0.41 0.47
C VAL A 110 6.54 0.65 0.20
N GLU A 111 6.88 1.82 -0.34
CA GLU A 111 8.26 2.11 -0.77
C GLU A 111 8.60 3.60 -0.62
N PRO A 112 9.67 4.00 0.10
CA PRO A 112 10.01 5.40 0.30
C PRO A 112 10.64 6.02 -0.95
N SER A 113 10.49 7.34 -1.11
CA SER A 113 11.34 8.09 -2.04
C SER A 113 12.81 8.04 -1.60
N MET A 114 13.71 7.90 -2.56
CA MET A 114 15.15 7.74 -2.34
C MET A 114 15.96 8.79 -3.09
N THR A 115 17.11 9.14 -2.50
CA THR A 115 18.16 9.93 -3.14
C THR A 115 19.48 9.17 -2.95
N ASN A 116 20.21 8.90 -4.05
CA ASN A 116 21.43 8.09 -4.09
C ASN A 116 21.30 6.66 -3.52
N GLY A 117 20.08 6.14 -3.38
CA GLY A 117 19.76 4.82 -2.81
C GLY A 117 19.51 4.85 -1.30
N VAL A 118 19.24 6.01 -0.71
CA VAL A 118 18.89 6.19 0.70
C VAL A 118 17.53 6.88 0.81
N PRO A 119 16.60 6.42 1.67
CA PRO A 119 15.32 7.09 1.88
C PRO A 119 15.47 8.54 2.32
N ASP A 120 14.75 9.45 1.67
CA ASP A 120 14.90 10.92 1.87
C ASP A 120 13.69 11.60 2.53
N GLY A 121 12.60 10.85 2.72
CA GLY A 121 11.41 11.31 3.43
C GLY A 121 10.63 12.41 2.69
N ARG A 122 10.70 12.48 1.35
CA ARG A 122 9.77 13.28 0.54
C ARG A 122 8.41 12.60 0.44
N TRP A 123 8.41 11.34 0.00
CA TRP A 123 7.19 10.60 -0.34
C TRP A 123 7.24 9.14 0.13
N MET A 124 6.06 8.53 0.18
CA MET A 124 5.87 7.09 0.28
C MET A 124 4.98 6.64 -0.88
N PHE A 125 5.34 5.55 -1.54
CA PHE A 125 4.54 4.93 -2.59
C PHE A 125 3.80 3.72 -2.03
N ILE A 126 2.62 3.40 -2.57
CA ILE A 126 1.86 2.18 -2.25
C ILE A 126 1.08 1.71 -3.48
N ASN A 127 0.90 0.40 -3.67
CA ASN A 127 0.12 -0.17 -4.77
C ASN A 127 -1.30 -0.57 -4.33
N GLY A 128 -2.24 -0.59 -5.28
CA GLY A 128 -3.52 -1.29 -5.20
C GLY A 128 -3.51 -2.46 -6.20
N ASN A 129 -3.81 -3.67 -5.71
CA ASN A 129 -3.65 -4.93 -6.42
C ASN A 129 -4.87 -5.29 -7.31
N ASN A 130 -6.09 -5.07 -6.82
CA ASN A 130 -7.34 -5.47 -7.48
C ASN A 130 -7.65 -4.61 -8.72
N THR A 131 -7.57 -3.29 -8.61
CA THR A 131 -7.62 -2.39 -9.76
C THR A 131 -6.25 -1.75 -9.87
N PRO A 132 -5.33 -2.30 -10.69
CA PRO A 132 -3.93 -1.92 -10.78
C PRO A 132 -3.69 -0.42 -10.68
N ARG A 133 -3.25 0.03 -9.51
CA ARG A 133 -2.99 1.44 -9.20
C ARG A 133 -1.71 1.57 -8.39
N VAL A 134 -1.04 2.70 -8.54
CA VAL A 134 0.03 3.14 -7.63
C VAL A 134 -0.32 4.52 -7.12
N ALA A 135 -0.12 4.75 -5.82
CA ALA A 135 -0.31 6.02 -5.16
C ALA A 135 1.03 6.61 -4.68
N LEU A 136 1.12 7.93 -4.68
CA LEU A 136 2.19 8.74 -4.09
C LEU A 136 1.59 9.52 -2.91
N ILE A 137 2.11 9.30 -1.72
CA ILE A 137 1.77 10.01 -0.47
C ILE A 137 2.88 11.00 -0.17
N ASP A 138 2.53 12.26 0.05
CA ASP A 138 3.45 13.29 0.54
C ASP A 138 3.62 13.19 2.06
N LEU A 139 4.86 13.06 2.51
CA LEU A 139 5.20 12.86 3.93
C LEU A 139 5.30 14.17 4.72
N ALA A 140 5.28 15.34 4.07
CA ALA A 140 5.10 16.61 4.76
C ALA A 140 3.64 16.77 5.23
N THR A 141 2.67 16.35 4.42
CA THR A 141 1.22 16.51 4.70
C THR A 141 0.54 15.23 5.19
N PHE A 142 1.20 14.08 5.03
CA PHE A 142 0.64 12.73 5.22
C PHE A 142 -0.67 12.54 4.41
N ARG A 143 -0.70 13.08 3.18
CA ARG A 143 -1.85 13.01 2.25
C ARG A 143 -1.47 12.31 0.95
N THR A 144 -2.38 11.51 0.43
CA THR A 144 -2.26 10.91 -0.91
C THR A 144 -2.39 12.01 -1.96
N LYS A 145 -1.30 12.27 -2.69
CA LYS A 145 -1.20 13.34 -3.70
C LYS A 145 -1.64 12.89 -5.06
N THR A 146 -1.16 11.75 -5.53
CA THR A 146 -1.51 11.24 -6.85
C THR A 146 -1.78 9.75 -6.79
N ILE A 147 -2.81 9.30 -7.52
CA ILE A 147 -3.09 7.90 -7.81
C ILE A 147 -3.06 7.73 -9.32
N ILE A 148 -2.25 6.82 -9.84
CA ILE A 148 -2.19 6.48 -11.26
C ILE A 148 -2.63 5.03 -11.46
N GLU A 149 -3.56 4.84 -12.39
CA GLU A 149 -4.02 3.53 -12.87
C GLU A 149 -3.00 2.96 -13.87
N VAL A 150 -2.75 1.65 -13.77
CA VAL A 150 -1.76 0.91 -14.55
C VAL A 150 -2.52 0.08 -15.60
N PRO A 151 -2.61 0.53 -16.87
CA PRO A 151 -3.32 -0.20 -17.92
C PRO A 151 -2.53 -1.46 -18.31
N ASN A 152 -3.16 -2.36 -19.07
CA ASN A 152 -2.49 -3.56 -19.60
C ASN A 152 -1.86 -4.44 -18.50
N SER A 153 -2.46 -4.45 -17.31
CA SER A 153 -2.01 -5.17 -16.12
C SER A 153 -3.22 -5.67 -15.32
N ALA A 154 -3.02 -6.70 -14.50
CA ALA A 154 -3.98 -7.20 -13.52
C ALA A 154 -3.22 -7.86 -12.36
N GLY A 155 -3.74 -7.74 -11.13
CA GLY A 155 -3.01 -8.16 -9.93
C GLY A 155 -1.70 -7.39 -9.79
N ASN A 156 -1.76 -6.08 -9.56
CA ASN A 156 -0.54 -5.27 -9.44
C ASN A 156 0.20 -5.61 -8.14
N HIS A 157 1.20 -6.49 -8.18
CA HIS A 157 1.80 -7.07 -6.98
C HIS A 157 3.30 -6.79 -6.82
N SER A 158 4.12 -6.95 -7.86
CA SER A 158 5.56 -6.61 -7.83
C SER A 158 5.75 -5.10 -7.95
N SER A 159 5.25 -4.39 -6.93
CA SER A 159 4.82 -3.00 -7.00
C SER A 159 4.44 -2.47 -5.62
N PRO A 160 4.75 -1.20 -5.28
CA PRO A 160 5.71 -0.34 -5.95
C PRO A 160 7.14 -0.69 -5.49
N PHE A 161 8.10 -0.69 -6.41
CA PHE A 161 9.53 -0.74 -6.06
C PHE A 161 10.28 0.33 -6.83
N ILE A 162 11.28 0.96 -6.20
CA ILE A 162 11.81 2.25 -6.68
C ILE A 162 13.29 2.19 -7.09
N THR A 163 13.66 3.01 -8.08
CA THR A 163 15.08 3.22 -8.42
C THR A 163 15.80 4.08 -7.37
N PRO A 164 17.13 3.96 -7.24
CA PRO A 164 17.89 4.66 -6.18
C PRO A 164 17.72 6.19 -6.08
N ASN A 165 17.29 6.89 -7.14
CA ASN A 165 17.05 8.33 -7.10
C ASN A 165 15.58 8.71 -7.36
N SER A 166 14.66 7.74 -7.22
CA SER A 166 13.25 7.89 -7.58
C SER A 166 13.02 8.32 -9.04
N GLU A 167 13.90 7.92 -9.96
CA GLU A 167 13.70 8.10 -11.41
C GLU A 167 12.47 7.33 -11.91
N TYR A 168 12.26 6.12 -11.37
CA TYR A 168 11.10 5.27 -11.66
C TYR A 168 10.62 4.52 -10.42
N VAL A 169 9.30 4.38 -10.34
CA VAL A 169 8.58 3.37 -9.56
C VAL A 169 8.08 2.30 -10.54
N VAL A 170 8.22 1.04 -10.18
CA VAL A 170 7.80 -0.08 -11.03
C VAL A 170 6.51 -0.72 -10.53
N ALA A 171 5.65 -1.12 -11.46
CA ALA A 171 4.44 -1.89 -11.24
C ALA A 171 4.34 -3.08 -12.21
N GLY A 172 4.36 -4.31 -11.68
CA GLY A 172 4.30 -5.55 -12.48
C GLY A 172 3.00 -6.35 -12.34
N THR A 173 2.58 -6.96 -13.44
CA THR A 173 1.41 -7.86 -13.54
C THR A 173 1.63 -9.19 -12.81
N ARG A 174 0.79 -9.51 -11.83
CA ARG A 174 0.73 -10.85 -11.21
C ARG A 174 -0.21 -11.80 -11.96
N PHE A 175 -1.26 -11.28 -12.57
CA PHE A 175 -2.24 -12.09 -13.30
C PHE A 175 -2.18 -11.73 -14.78
N SER A 176 -1.55 -12.57 -15.61
CA SER A 176 -1.48 -12.36 -17.06
C SER A 176 -2.88 -12.13 -17.65
N ILE A 177 -2.98 -11.30 -18.69
CA ILE A 177 -4.24 -10.99 -19.41
C ILE A 177 -4.02 -10.94 -20.93
N PRO A 178 -5.07 -11.09 -21.75
CA PRO A 178 -4.99 -10.79 -23.18
C PRO A 178 -4.56 -9.34 -23.44
N MET A 179 -3.79 -9.11 -24.50
CA MET A 179 -3.21 -7.79 -24.80
C MET A 179 -3.18 -7.48 -26.30
N GLY A 180 -3.17 -6.19 -26.65
CA GLY A 180 -3.22 -5.75 -28.05
C GLY A 180 -4.51 -6.21 -28.73
N THR A 181 -4.42 -6.75 -29.94
CA THR A 181 -5.58 -7.28 -30.69
C THR A 181 -6.28 -8.44 -29.96
N ASP A 182 -5.63 -9.11 -29.03
CA ASP A 182 -6.27 -10.16 -28.22
C ASP A 182 -7.17 -9.56 -27.13
N ALA A 183 -6.93 -8.33 -26.68
CA ALA A 183 -7.83 -7.65 -25.74
C ALA A 183 -9.14 -7.14 -26.39
N GLU A 184 -9.20 -7.12 -27.73
CA GLU A 184 -10.36 -6.64 -28.51
C GLU A 184 -11.35 -7.75 -28.89
N ARG A 185 -11.06 -9.00 -28.55
CA ARG A 185 -11.83 -10.19 -28.95
C ARG A 185 -12.18 -11.09 -27.77
N ASP A 186 -13.09 -12.02 -28.00
CA ASP A 186 -13.33 -13.13 -27.06
C ASP A 186 -12.12 -14.09 -27.10
N VAL A 187 -11.49 -14.30 -25.94
CA VAL A 187 -10.26 -15.10 -25.79
C VAL A 187 -10.52 -16.24 -24.79
N PRO A 188 -10.57 -17.50 -25.25
CA PRO A 188 -10.72 -18.65 -24.36
C PRO A 188 -9.51 -18.81 -23.42
N ILE A 189 -9.77 -19.12 -22.14
CA ILE A 189 -8.74 -19.21 -21.10
C ILE A 189 -7.74 -20.35 -21.39
N GLU A 190 -8.16 -21.42 -22.07
CA GLU A 190 -7.26 -22.52 -22.46
C GLU A 190 -6.11 -22.08 -23.37
N THR A 191 -6.22 -20.89 -24.00
CA THR A 191 -5.19 -20.27 -24.84
C THR A 191 -4.23 -19.35 -24.07
N TYR A 192 -4.13 -19.53 -22.75
CA TYR A 192 -3.29 -18.72 -21.85
C TYR A 192 -1.85 -18.59 -22.35
N LYS A 193 -1.24 -19.69 -22.81
CA LYS A 193 0.18 -19.72 -23.21
C LYS A 193 0.47 -18.90 -24.47
N GLU A 194 -0.53 -18.77 -25.34
CA GLU A 194 -0.47 -18.11 -26.65
C GLU A 194 -0.88 -16.64 -26.55
N ASN A 195 -2.05 -16.37 -25.95
CA ASN A 195 -2.75 -15.09 -26.08
C ASN A 195 -2.55 -14.16 -24.88
N PHE A 196 -2.31 -14.69 -23.68
CA PHE A 196 -2.13 -13.88 -22.48
C PHE A 196 -0.69 -13.35 -22.40
N LYS A 197 -0.48 -12.20 -21.76
CA LYS A 197 0.82 -11.54 -21.54
C LYS A 197 0.83 -10.85 -20.17
N SER A 198 2.03 -10.53 -19.70
CA SER A 198 2.26 -9.68 -18.53
C SER A 198 2.98 -8.38 -18.93
N THR A 199 2.96 -7.36 -18.06
CA THR A 199 3.70 -6.12 -18.25
C THR A 199 4.49 -5.75 -17.01
N ILE A 200 5.63 -5.09 -17.23
CA ILE A 200 6.36 -4.33 -16.22
C ILE A 200 6.25 -2.85 -16.59
N SER A 201 5.57 -2.07 -15.78
CA SER A 201 5.30 -0.64 -16.02
C SER A 201 6.31 0.23 -15.27
N PHE A 202 6.96 1.15 -15.97
CA PHE A 202 7.87 2.14 -15.41
C PHE A 202 7.16 3.48 -15.27
N ILE A 203 6.77 3.80 -14.05
CA ILE A 203 6.06 5.02 -13.65
C ILE A 203 7.10 6.04 -13.20
N LYS A 204 7.16 7.20 -13.85
CA LYS A 204 8.02 8.31 -13.46
C LYS A 204 7.26 9.27 -12.54
N PRO A 205 7.68 9.46 -11.28
CA PRO A 205 7.18 10.55 -10.45
C PRO A 205 7.77 11.90 -10.91
N ASP A 206 7.03 12.99 -10.74
CA ASP A 206 7.53 14.35 -10.92
C ASP A 206 7.68 15.06 -9.56
N SER A 207 8.85 15.64 -9.34
CA SER A 207 9.19 16.33 -8.10
C SER A 207 8.70 17.78 -8.01
N ALA A 208 8.25 18.36 -9.13
CA ALA A 208 7.73 19.73 -9.14
C ALA A 208 6.34 19.84 -8.48
N ASP A 209 5.48 18.82 -8.66
CA ASP A 209 4.07 18.84 -8.27
C ASP A 209 3.58 17.54 -7.60
N ALA A 210 4.48 16.58 -7.34
CA ALA A 210 4.17 15.26 -6.77
C ALA A 210 3.19 14.42 -7.62
N THR A 211 3.22 14.60 -8.94
CA THR A 211 2.47 13.78 -9.90
C THR A 211 3.24 12.55 -10.37
N MET A 212 2.61 11.73 -11.22
CA MET A 212 3.19 10.51 -11.79
C MET A 212 2.79 10.33 -13.26
N SER A 213 3.61 9.66 -14.06
CA SER A 213 3.28 9.33 -15.45
C SER A 213 3.86 7.99 -15.86
N ILE A 214 3.13 7.21 -16.67
CA ILE A 214 3.68 5.97 -17.24
C ILE A 214 4.64 6.34 -18.37
N ALA A 215 5.93 6.17 -18.15
CA ALA A 215 6.96 6.49 -19.14
C ALA A 215 7.01 5.42 -20.24
N PHE A 216 7.02 4.15 -19.85
CA PHE A 216 6.88 3.00 -20.75
C PHE A 216 6.45 1.74 -19.98
N GLN A 217 5.96 0.76 -20.70
CA GLN A 217 5.79 -0.62 -20.26
C GLN A 217 6.75 -1.53 -21.04
N ILE A 218 7.21 -2.60 -20.41
CA ILE A 218 7.87 -3.71 -21.09
C ILE A 218 6.87 -4.87 -21.13
N LYS A 219 6.53 -5.34 -22.33
CA LYS A 219 5.68 -6.53 -22.50
C LYS A 219 6.51 -7.78 -22.21
N THR A 220 5.97 -8.72 -21.44
CA THR A 220 6.67 -9.96 -21.06
C THR A 220 5.81 -11.19 -21.40
N PRO A 221 6.40 -12.40 -21.37
CA PRO A 221 5.63 -13.64 -21.39
C PRO A 221 4.59 -13.68 -20.25
N PRO A 222 3.52 -14.50 -20.37
CA PRO A 222 2.49 -14.60 -19.34
C PRO A 222 3.00 -15.43 -18.16
N VAL A 223 3.80 -14.79 -17.31
CA VAL A 223 4.26 -15.31 -16.00
C VAL A 223 3.78 -14.37 -14.91
N ASP A 224 3.68 -14.89 -13.70
CA ASP A 224 3.14 -14.17 -12.56
C ASP A 224 4.30 -13.55 -11.77
N PHE A 225 4.38 -12.21 -11.74
CA PHE A 225 5.43 -11.49 -11.00
C PHE A 225 5.03 -11.26 -9.54
N ASP A 226 5.92 -11.61 -8.61
CA ASP A 226 5.65 -11.61 -7.17
C ASP A 226 6.26 -10.36 -6.48
N LEU A 227 7.58 -10.28 -6.38
CA LEU A 227 8.32 -9.16 -5.80
C LEU A 227 9.38 -8.63 -6.76
N ALA A 228 9.87 -7.41 -6.49
CA ALA A 228 10.94 -6.82 -7.27
C ALA A 228 11.87 -5.98 -6.38
N HIS A 229 13.10 -5.73 -6.82
CA HIS A 229 13.96 -4.70 -6.23
C HIS A 229 14.85 -4.06 -7.29
N ALA A 230 15.15 -2.77 -7.10
CA ALA A 230 16.14 -2.08 -7.92
C ALA A 230 17.57 -2.48 -7.52
N GLY A 231 18.42 -2.60 -8.53
CA GLY A 231 19.85 -2.72 -8.37
C GLY A 231 20.48 -1.45 -7.79
N LYS A 232 21.56 -1.65 -7.04
CA LYS A 232 22.32 -0.64 -6.29
C LYS A 232 23.80 -0.79 -6.61
N GLY A 233 24.61 0.25 -6.44
CA GLY A 233 26.06 0.13 -6.53
C GLY A 233 26.49 -0.45 -7.89
N PRO A 234 27.10 -1.65 -7.96
CA PRO A 234 27.46 -2.27 -9.24
C PRO A 234 26.23 -2.66 -10.09
N SER A 235 25.10 -3.03 -9.48
CA SER A 235 23.85 -3.37 -10.19
C SER A 235 22.95 -2.18 -10.49
N GLU A 236 23.38 -0.95 -10.18
CA GLU A 236 22.61 0.25 -10.49
C GLU A 236 22.32 0.35 -12.01
N GLY A 237 21.05 0.60 -12.35
CA GLY A 237 20.54 0.51 -13.73
C GLY A 237 19.86 -0.80 -14.10
N TRP A 238 19.77 -1.75 -13.16
CA TRP A 238 18.99 -2.98 -13.28
C TRP A 238 17.82 -3.03 -12.28
N PHE A 239 16.81 -3.83 -12.60
CA PHE A 239 15.78 -4.32 -11.68
C PHE A 239 15.78 -5.85 -11.72
N PHE A 240 15.34 -6.47 -10.63
CA PHE A 240 15.18 -7.91 -10.51
C PHE A 240 13.75 -8.19 -10.06
N PHE A 241 13.09 -9.20 -10.64
CA PHE A 241 11.72 -9.61 -10.34
C PHE A 241 11.66 -11.11 -10.11
N SER A 242 11.07 -11.57 -9.00
CA SER A 242 10.71 -12.99 -8.87
C SER A 242 9.52 -13.32 -9.77
N THR A 243 9.56 -14.50 -10.38
CA THR A 243 8.46 -15.04 -11.17
C THR A 243 8.03 -16.39 -10.61
N TYR A 244 6.73 -16.67 -10.63
CA TYR A 244 6.21 -18.04 -10.52
C TYR A 244 5.27 -18.33 -11.70
N ASN A 245 4.75 -19.56 -11.79
CA ASN A 245 3.90 -20.01 -12.90
C ASN A 245 4.62 -19.93 -14.26
N THR A 246 5.92 -20.26 -14.31
CA THR A 246 6.68 -20.33 -15.57
C THR A 246 6.20 -21.45 -16.50
N GLU A 247 5.45 -22.41 -15.96
CA GLU A 247 4.67 -23.42 -16.70
C GLU A 247 3.55 -22.81 -17.55
N ARG A 248 3.09 -21.60 -17.18
CA ARG A 248 1.99 -20.86 -17.80
C ARG A 248 0.66 -21.62 -17.69
N ALA A 249 0.38 -22.14 -16.50
CA ALA A 249 -0.85 -22.81 -16.14
C ALA A 249 -1.98 -21.79 -15.85
N HIS A 250 -3.22 -22.25 -15.98
CA HIS A 250 -4.43 -21.46 -15.75
C HIS A 250 -5.47 -22.18 -14.87
N ASP A 251 -5.23 -23.44 -14.52
CA ASP A 251 -6.08 -24.31 -13.70
C ASP A 251 -5.23 -25.02 -12.64
N LEU A 252 -5.84 -25.37 -11.49
CA LEU A 252 -5.20 -26.10 -10.38
C LEU A 252 -3.77 -25.62 -10.09
N LEU A 253 -3.59 -24.31 -9.97
CA LEU A 253 -2.27 -23.66 -9.98
C LEU A 253 -1.35 -24.17 -8.86
N GLU A 254 -1.92 -24.55 -7.72
CA GLU A 254 -1.21 -25.18 -6.59
C GLU A 254 -0.53 -26.53 -6.96
N VAL A 255 -0.91 -27.12 -8.08
CA VAL A 255 -0.25 -28.28 -8.71
C VAL A 255 0.47 -27.85 -9.99
N ASN A 256 -0.24 -27.22 -10.92
CA ASN A 256 0.21 -27.03 -12.30
C ASN A 256 1.23 -25.89 -12.49
N ALA A 257 1.21 -24.86 -11.63
CA ALA A 257 2.16 -23.74 -11.62
C ALA A 257 3.37 -23.99 -10.69
N SER A 258 3.66 -25.25 -10.42
CA SER A 258 4.71 -25.73 -9.53
C SER A 258 5.23 -27.12 -9.93
N GLN A 259 5.30 -27.37 -11.24
CA GLN A 259 5.89 -28.58 -11.81
C GLN A 259 7.40 -28.42 -12.05
N ASN A 260 7.86 -27.25 -12.48
CA ASN A 260 9.27 -26.96 -12.72
C ASN A 260 10.08 -26.98 -11.42
N ASP A 261 11.32 -27.47 -11.43
CA ASP A 261 12.21 -27.43 -10.25
C ASP A 261 12.73 -26.01 -9.96
N LYS A 262 12.77 -25.16 -10.98
CA LYS A 262 13.13 -23.75 -10.89
C LYS A 262 12.17 -22.94 -11.78
N ASP A 263 11.66 -21.85 -11.23
CA ASP A 263 11.14 -20.73 -12.02
C ASP A 263 12.31 -19.74 -12.23
N PHE A 264 12.07 -18.43 -12.30
CA PHE A 264 13.10 -17.44 -12.54
C PHE A 264 13.10 -16.27 -11.54
N ILE A 265 14.25 -15.64 -11.42
CA ILE A 265 14.34 -14.19 -11.23
C ILE A 265 14.61 -13.56 -12.61
N MET A 266 13.75 -12.65 -13.04
CA MET A 266 13.92 -11.87 -14.26
C MET A 266 14.78 -10.63 -13.95
N ALA A 267 15.92 -10.49 -14.61
CA ALA A 267 16.76 -9.30 -14.56
C ALA A 267 16.45 -8.38 -15.75
N VAL A 268 16.16 -7.10 -15.50
CA VAL A 268 15.80 -6.09 -16.50
C VAL A 268 16.77 -4.92 -16.46
N ASN A 269 17.43 -4.60 -17.58
CA ASN A 269 18.25 -3.41 -17.71
C ASN A 269 17.37 -2.19 -18.03
N TRP A 270 16.90 -1.51 -16.99
CA TRP A 270 15.96 -0.40 -17.15
C TRP A 270 16.60 0.87 -17.73
N LYS A 271 17.89 1.12 -17.50
CA LYS A 271 18.60 2.27 -18.14
C LYS A 271 18.62 2.10 -19.66
N LYS A 272 18.75 0.86 -20.14
CA LYS A 272 18.69 0.52 -21.57
C LYS A 272 17.27 0.54 -22.12
N ALA A 273 16.28 0.12 -21.33
CA ALA A 273 14.86 0.30 -21.67
C ALA A 273 14.51 1.80 -21.82
N GLU A 274 14.97 2.64 -20.89
CA GLU A 274 14.86 4.10 -20.96
C GLU A 274 15.56 4.67 -22.22
N GLN A 275 16.77 4.19 -22.54
CA GLN A 275 17.46 4.57 -23.77
C GLN A 275 16.63 4.23 -25.01
N TYR A 276 16.15 2.99 -25.13
CA TYR A 276 15.33 2.55 -26.28
C TYR A 276 13.98 3.29 -26.37
N ALA A 277 13.37 3.64 -25.24
CA ALA A 277 12.19 4.50 -25.21
C ALA A 277 12.48 5.91 -25.76
N LYS A 278 13.61 6.53 -25.36
CA LYS A 278 14.07 7.83 -25.87
C LYS A 278 14.48 7.79 -27.36
N GLU A 279 15.02 6.67 -27.82
CA GLU A 279 15.35 6.42 -29.23
C GLU A 279 14.12 6.10 -30.11
N GLY A 280 12.92 6.01 -29.53
CA GLY A 280 11.68 5.74 -30.28
C GLY A 280 11.52 4.29 -30.74
N LYS A 281 12.20 3.33 -30.09
CA LYS A 281 12.11 1.89 -30.42
C LYS A 281 10.90 1.17 -29.84
N GLY A 282 10.07 1.86 -29.05
CA GLY A 282 8.80 1.35 -28.56
C GLY A 282 7.62 1.68 -29.48
N LYS A 283 6.51 0.98 -29.29
CA LYS A 283 5.24 1.20 -30.01
C LYS A 283 4.22 1.80 -29.04
N ARG A 284 3.48 2.83 -29.46
CA ARG A 284 2.32 3.29 -28.69
C ARG A 284 1.17 2.31 -28.90
N VAL A 285 0.58 1.82 -27.81
CA VAL A 285 -0.50 0.83 -27.81
C VAL A 285 -1.67 1.33 -26.96
N PRO A 286 -2.93 0.91 -27.25
CA PRO A 286 -4.06 1.21 -26.37
C PRO A 286 -3.74 0.85 -24.92
N GLY A 287 -4.20 1.69 -24.01
CA GLY A 287 -3.90 1.59 -22.59
C GLY A 287 -4.54 2.74 -21.85
N LYS A 288 -5.87 2.80 -21.92
CA LYS A 288 -6.63 3.87 -21.27
C LYS A 288 -6.42 3.80 -19.76
N HIS A 289 -6.10 4.92 -19.13
CA HIS A 289 -5.86 4.99 -17.69
C HIS A 289 -6.07 6.40 -17.11
N TYR A 290 -6.41 6.46 -15.83
CA TYR A 290 -6.55 7.68 -15.04
C TYR A 290 -5.25 8.01 -14.29
N MET A 291 -4.93 9.30 -14.23
CA MET A 291 -4.10 9.89 -13.18
C MET A 291 -4.97 10.89 -12.41
N ASN A 292 -5.16 10.63 -11.13
CA ASN A 292 -5.91 11.51 -10.24
C ASN A 292 -4.92 12.24 -9.33
N THR A 293 -5.01 13.56 -9.23
CA THR A 293 -4.07 14.39 -8.46
C THR A 293 -4.82 15.36 -7.56
N TYR A 294 -4.47 15.40 -6.28
CA TYR A 294 -4.96 16.31 -5.24
C TYR A 294 -3.97 17.46 -5.00
N SER A 295 -4.48 18.69 -5.08
CA SER A 295 -3.74 19.92 -4.77
C SER A 295 -4.12 20.46 -3.40
N ASP A 296 -3.12 20.78 -2.56
CA ASP A 296 -3.36 21.45 -1.28
C ASP A 296 -3.67 22.94 -1.47
N GLU A 297 -3.25 23.57 -2.58
CA GLU A 297 -3.58 24.98 -2.79
C GLU A 297 -5.07 25.15 -3.08
N THR A 298 -5.65 24.26 -3.90
CA THR A 298 -7.07 24.31 -4.25
C THR A 298 -7.92 23.41 -3.36
N HIS A 299 -7.32 22.64 -2.45
CA HIS A 299 -7.96 21.61 -1.63
C HIS A 299 -8.83 20.63 -2.43
N SER A 300 -8.44 20.27 -3.65
CA SER A 300 -9.27 19.46 -4.55
C SER A 300 -8.46 18.53 -5.43
N ALA A 301 -9.06 17.39 -5.78
CA ALA A 301 -8.54 16.48 -6.78
C ALA A 301 -9.10 16.74 -8.18
N THR A 302 -8.33 16.34 -9.19
CA THR A 302 -8.72 16.30 -10.59
C THR A 302 -8.29 14.99 -11.23
N SER A 303 -9.02 14.54 -12.25
CA SER A 303 -8.67 13.35 -13.04
C SER A 303 -8.20 13.75 -14.43
N LYS A 304 -7.05 13.24 -14.84
CA LYS A 304 -6.55 13.30 -16.21
C LYS A 304 -6.59 11.90 -16.82
N VAL A 305 -7.17 11.77 -18.00
CA VAL A 305 -7.27 10.50 -18.72
C VAL A 305 -6.25 10.48 -19.85
N PHE A 306 -5.56 9.36 -19.99
CA PHE A 306 -4.69 9.02 -21.10
C PHE A 306 -5.30 7.83 -21.85
N GLU A 307 -5.11 7.73 -23.17
CA GLU A 307 -5.72 6.67 -23.99
C GLU A 307 -4.73 5.55 -24.37
N ASP A 308 -3.43 5.83 -24.34
CA ASP A 308 -2.37 4.96 -24.84
C ASP A 308 -1.06 5.07 -24.02
N VAL A 309 -0.22 4.04 -24.12
CA VAL A 309 1.08 3.92 -23.43
C VAL A 309 2.18 3.49 -24.39
N LEU A 310 3.44 3.86 -24.08
CA LEU A 310 4.61 3.39 -24.83
C LEU A 310 4.97 1.99 -24.36
N GLN A 311 5.05 1.03 -25.28
CA GLN A 311 5.40 -0.36 -24.97
C GLN A 311 6.67 -0.78 -25.70
N LEU A 312 7.61 -1.36 -24.95
CA LEU A 312 8.82 -2.00 -25.42
C LEU A 312 8.58 -3.51 -25.52
N ASP A 313 9.13 -4.14 -26.56
CA ASP A 313 9.01 -5.57 -26.80
C ASP A 313 10.39 -6.25 -26.73
N PRO A 314 10.67 -7.10 -25.73
CA PRO A 314 11.96 -7.78 -25.60
C PRO A 314 12.20 -8.80 -26.73
N ALA A 315 11.18 -9.22 -27.49
CA ALA A 315 11.38 -10.03 -28.69
C ALA A 315 12.05 -9.23 -29.83
N GLU A 316 11.90 -7.91 -29.85
CA GLU A 316 12.60 -6.99 -30.77
C GLU A 316 13.87 -6.39 -30.12
N LEU A 317 13.88 -6.29 -28.79
CA LEU A 317 14.90 -5.64 -27.96
C LEU A 317 15.57 -6.66 -27.03
N THR A 318 16.23 -7.65 -27.64
CA THR A 318 16.68 -8.93 -27.04
C THR A 318 17.81 -8.81 -26.00
N ASP A 319 18.27 -7.60 -25.71
CA ASP A 319 19.37 -7.31 -24.80
C ASP A 319 18.94 -6.41 -23.62
N LEU A 320 17.63 -6.44 -23.30
CA LEU A 320 16.98 -5.81 -22.15
C LEU A 320 16.75 -6.75 -20.96
N ILE A 321 16.43 -8.02 -21.20
CA ILE A 321 15.94 -8.97 -20.19
C ILE A 321 16.77 -10.25 -20.23
N TYR A 322 17.06 -10.81 -19.05
CA TYR A 322 17.67 -12.13 -18.86
C TYR A 322 16.97 -12.85 -17.71
N PHE A 323 16.78 -14.17 -17.82
CA PHE A 323 16.25 -14.97 -16.72
C PHE A 323 17.39 -15.69 -15.97
N MET A 324 17.35 -15.61 -14.64
CA MET A 324 18.20 -16.39 -13.72
C MET A 324 17.34 -17.51 -13.10
N PRO A 325 17.65 -18.80 -13.31
CA PRO A 325 16.89 -19.90 -12.70
C PRO A 325 16.85 -19.80 -11.17
N CYS A 326 15.68 -19.96 -10.56
CA CYS A 326 15.49 -19.86 -9.12
C CYS A 326 14.51 -20.92 -8.58
N PRO A 327 14.94 -21.84 -7.69
CA PRO A 327 14.06 -22.80 -7.02
C PRO A 327 13.27 -22.13 -5.88
N LYS A 328 11.99 -22.43 -5.64
CA LYS A 328 10.97 -22.97 -6.57
C LYS A 328 9.70 -22.16 -6.35
N SER A 329 9.16 -21.59 -7.43
CA SER A 329 8.09 -20.59 -7.37
C SER A 329 8.43 -19.46 -6.38
N PRO A 330 9.61 -18.81 -6.53
CA PRO A 330 10.16 -17.88 -5.55
C PRO A 330 9.20 -16.73 -5.24
N HIS A 331 9.29 -16.22 -4.02
CA HIS A 331 8.53 -15.07 -3.54
C HIS A 331 9.41 -13.82 -3.51
N GLY A 332 10.31 -13.71 -2.53
CA GLY A 332 11.31 -12.65 -2.42
C GLY A 332 12.35 -12.63 -3.53
N CYS A 333 12.80 -11.41 -3.83
CA CYS A 333 13.80 -11.08 -4.83
C CYS A 333 14.55 -9.84 -4.34
N ASP A 334 15.49 -10.04 -3.42
CA ASP A 334 15.89 -9.01 -2.46
C ASP A 334 17.35 -8.61 -2.70
N VAL A 335 17.61 -7.33 -2.98
CA VAL A 335 18.93 -6.82 -3.40
C VAL A 335 19.67 -6.20 -2.21
N ASP A 336 20.84 -6.73 -1.87
CA ASP A 336 21.62 -6.31 -0.71
C ASP A 336 22.05 -4.82 -0.76
N PRO A 337 22.39 -4.18 0.38
CA PRO A 337 22.79 -2.78 0.41
C PRO A 337 24.00 -2.41 -0.46
N THR A 338 24.90 -3.37 -0.72
CA THR A 338 26.01 -3.13 -1.66
C THR A 338 25.56 -3.20 -3.12
N GLY A 339 24.51 -3.99 -3.39
CA GLY A 339 23.94 -4.26 -4.71
C GLY A 339 24.74 -5.27 -5.54
N GLU A 340 25.66 -6.01 -4.93
CA GLU A 340 26.35 -7.13 -5.58
C GLU A 340 25.54 -8.43 -5.48
N PHE A 341 24.72 -8.59 -4.44
CA PHE A 341 24.01 -9.84 -4.18
C PHE A 341 22.49 -9.69 -4.32
N ILE A 342 21.87 -10.67 -4.98
CA ILE A 342 20.42 -10.78 -5.15
C ILE A 342 19.97 -12.09 -4.51
N VAL A 343 19.08 -12.02 -3.53
CA VAL A 343 18.58 -13.17 -2.77
C VAL A 343 17.25 -13.63 -3.38
N GLY A 344 17.17 -14.88 -3.82
CA GLY A 344 15.91 -15.51 -4.21
C GLY A 344 15.29 -16.25 -3.03
N SER A 345 14.06 -15.92 -2.64
CA SER A 345 13.38 -16.59 -1.53
C SER A 345 12.52 -17.73 -2.05
N GLY A 346 13.01 -18.96 -1.91
CA GLY A 346 12.56 -20.13 -2.67
C GLY A 346 11.20 -20.74 -2.36
N LYS A 347 10.37 -20.14 -1.49
CA LYS A 347 8.98 -20.49 -1.14
C LYS A 347 8.71 -21.99 -0.93
N LEU A 348 8.46 -22.74 -2.01
CA LEU A 348 8.16 -24.18 -1.96
C LEU A 348 9.41 -25.04 -1.74
N ALA A 349 10.58 -24.53 -2.14
CA ALA A 349 11.87 -25.12 -1.83
C ALA A 349 12.44 -24.54 -0.52
N ALA A 350 13.05 -25.40 0.29
CA ALA A 350 13.79 -25.01 1.50
C ALA A 350 15.19 -24.44 1.16
N SER A 351 15.23 -23.49 0.21
CA SER A 351 16.44 -22.92 -0.40
C SER A 351 16.39 -21.40 -0.40
N LEU A 352 17.54 -20.78 -0.11
CA LEU A 352 17.81 -19.36 -0.31
C LEU A 352 19.06 -19.23 -1.20
N PRO A 353 18.91 -19.30 -2.54
CA PRO A 353 19.97 -18.93 -3.47
C PRO A 353 20.34 -17.45 -3.33
N VAL A 354 21.65 -17.19 -3.36
CA VAL A 354 22.22 -15.86 -3.47
C VAL A 354 22.97 -15.79 -4.79
N PHE A 355 22.51 -14.91 -5.68
CA PHE A 355 23.11 -14.64 -6.98
C PHE A 355 24.12 -13.49 -6.87
N SER A 356 25.13 -13.46 -7.74
CA SER A 356 26.09 -12.36 -7.84
C SER A 356 25.85 -11.58 -9.12
N PHE A 357 25.71 -10.27 -9.00
CA PHE A 357 25.56 -9.37 -10.14
C PHE A 357 26.81 -9.37 -11.02
N SER A 358 28.01 -9.37 -10.42
CA SER A 358 29.27 -9.45 -11.16
C SER A 358 29.37 -10.76 -11.96
N LYS A 359 28.88 -11.88 -11.42
CA LYS A 359 28.75 -13.15 -12.15
C LYS A 359 27.70 -13.09 -13.25
N MET A 360 26.54 -12.49 -13.00
CA MET A 360 25.48 -12.29 -14.00
C MET A 360 25.99 -11.51 -15.23
N GLN A 361 26.73 -10.41 -15.03
CA GLN A 361 27.34 -9.67 -16.14
C GLN A 361 28.37 -10.50 -16.92
N GLN A 362 29.16 -11.33 -16.24
CA GLN A 362 30.11 -12.24 -16.90
C GLN A 362 29.38 -13.33 -17.70
N ALA A 363 28.30 -13.92 -17.18
CA ALA A 363 27.48 -14.90 -17.88
C ALA A 363 26.83 -14.30 -19.14
N ILE A 364 26.31 -13.07 -19.06
CA ILE A 364 25.77 -12.33 -20.21
C ILE A 364 26.86 -12.06 -21.26
N ALA A 365 28.03 -11.55 -20.84
CA ALA A 365 29.14 -11.26 -21.75
C ALA A 365 29.68 -12.52 -22.46
N ASN A 366 29.74 -13.64 -21.74
CA ASN A 366 30.19 -14.93 -22.26
C ASN A 366 29.09 -15.69 -23.04
N LYS A 367 27.84 -15.18 -23.05
CA LYS A 367 26.64 -15.85 -23.58
C LYS A 367 26.40 -17.23 -22.97
N ASP A 368 26.62 -17.35 -21.67
CA ASP A 368 26.59 -18.62 -20.94
C ASP A 368 25.16 -19.00 -20.54
N TYR A 369 24.40 -19.39 -21.56
CA TYR A 369 22.97 -19.67 -21.49
C TYR A 369 22.69 -21.18 -21.46
N GLU A 370 21.62 -21.59 -20.78
CA GLU A 370 21.14 -22.98 -20.76
C GLU A 370 19.87 -23.19 -21.59
N ALA A 371 19.04 -22.16 -21.74
CA ALA A 371 17.78 -22.23 -22.47
C ALA A 371 17.36 -20.88 -23.06
N ASP A 372 16.29 -20.90 -23.83
CA ASP A 372 15.51 -19.74 -24.25
C ASP A 372 14.09 -19.89 -23.66
N PHE A 373 13.57 -18.81 -23.06
CA PHE A 373 12.18 -18.76 -22.60
C PHE A 373 11.46 -17.63 -23.34
N ALA A 374 10.71 -18.02 -24.37
CA ALA A 374 9.91 -17.11 -25.21
C ALA A 374 10.72 -15.97 -25.87
N GLY A 375 11.92 -16.29 -26.38
CA GLY A 375 12.83 -15.35 -27.03
C GLY A 375 13.78 -14.62 -26.09
N ILE A 376 13.76 -14.94 -24.79
CA ILE A 376 14.58 -14.32 -23.76
C ILE A 376 15.62 -15.34 -23.25
N PRO A 377 16.92 -15.00 -23.20
CA PRO A 377 17.95 -15.92 -22.72
C PRO A 377 17.79 -16.30 -21.24
N VAL A 378 17.93 -17.59 -20.95
CA VAL A 378 18.04 -18.13 -19.59
C VAL A 378 19.51 -18.40 -19.30
N LEU A 379 20.06 -17.69 -18.29
CA LEU A 379 21.45 -17.81 -17.85
C LEU A 379 21.65 -19.14 -17.10
N LYS A 380 22.83 -19.76 -17.22
CA LYS A 380 23.16 -20.96 -16.43
C LYS A 380 23.12 -20.67 -14.93
N TYR A 381 22.44 -21.53 -14.18
CA TYR A 381 22.27 -21.37 -12.73
C TYR A 381 23.62 -21.22 -12.00
N GLU A 382 24.54 -22.16 -12.22
CA GLU A 382 25.85 -22.19 -11.56
C GLU A 382 26.74 -20.99 -11.94
N SER A 383 26.51 -20.43 -13.13
CA SER A 383 27.28 -19.31 -13.67
C SER A 383 26.85 -17.95 -13.09
N VAL A 384 25.66 -17.86 -12.48
CA VAL A 384 25.16 -16.64 -11.79
C VAL A 384 25.09 -16.78 -10.27
N LEU A 385 25.03 -18.01 -9.76
CA LEU A 385 24.94 -18.31 -8.33
C LEU A 385 26.25 -17.95 -7.59
N GLN A 386 26.16 -17.18 -6.51
CA GLN A 386 27.25 -17.03 -5.53
C GLN A 386 27.30 -18.23 -4.57
N GLY A 387 26.13 -18.67 -4.10
CA GLY A 387 25.93 -19.90 -3.34
C GLY A 387 24.52 -19.97 -2.76
N GLU A 388 24.26 -20.96 -1.90
CA GLU A 388 22.97 -21.09 -1.20
C GLU A 388 23.19 -21.03 0.32
N VAL A 389 22.29 -20.38 1.05
CA VAL A 389 22.34 -20.31 2.52
C VAL A 389 22.16 -21.71 3.11
N LYS A 390 23.08 -22.13 3.97
CA LYS A 390 23.06 -23.50 4.51
C LYS A 390 21.94 -23.67 5.54
N LYS A 391 21.00 -24.58 5.25
CA LYS A 391 19.84 -24.92 6.08
C LYS A 391 19.00 -23.66 6.40
N PRO A 392 18.37 -23.00 5.42
CA PRO A 392 17.73 -21.71 5.65
C PRO A 392 16.54 -21.83 6.61
N GLY A 393 15.59 -22.72 6.33
CA GLY A 393 14.37 -22.92 7.12
C GLY A 393 13.28 -23.53 6.23
N LEU A 394 12.01 -23.45 6.64
CA LEU A 394 10.88 -23.93 5.82
C LEU A 394 9.97 -22.77 5.41
N GLY A 395 9.71 -22.66 4.11
CA GLY A 395 8.92 -21.58 3.52
C GLY A 395 9.62 -20.22 3.49
N PRO A 396 10.84 -20.09 2.93
CA PRO A 396 11.51 -18.79 2.80
C PRO A 396 10.69 -17.84 1.91
N LEU A 397 10.31 -16.67 2.45
CA LEU A 397 9.47 -15.70 1.73
C LEU A 397 10.18 -14.38 1.41
N HIS A 398 10.73 -13.66 2.38
CA HIS A 398 11.31 -12.33 2.20
C HIS A 398 12.65 -12.22 2.92
N THR A 399 13.55 -11.35 2.44
CA THR A 399 14.85 -11.07 3.06
C THR A 399 15.13 -9.57 3.19
N GLU A 400 15.56 -9.16 4.37
CA GLU A 400 15.99 -7.80 4.70
C GLU A 400 17.44 -7.77 5.20
N PHE A 401 18.08 -6.60 5.22
CA PHE A 401 19.52 -6.49 5.52
C PHE A 401 19.83 -5.45 6.62
N ASP A 402 20.91 -5.68 7.37
CA ASP A 402 21.48 -4.67 8.27
C ASP A 402 22.77 -4.03 7.72
N ASN A 403 23.24 -2.98 8.42
CA ASN A 403 24.48 -2.28 8.12
C ASN A 403 25.76 -3.02 8.57
N ASN A 404 25.62 -4.23 9.12
CA ASN A 404 26.72 -5.08 9.59
C ASN A 404 27.01 -6.26 8.65
N GLY A 405 26.27 -6.38 7.53
CA GLY A 405 26.44 -7.44 6.54
C GLY A 405 25.72 -8.75 6.90
N PHE A 406 24.70 -8.68 7.76
CA PHE A 406 23.76 -9.76 7.96
C PHE A 406 22.46 -9.52 7.20
N ALA A 407 21.85 -10.62 6.79
CA ALA A 407 20.51 -10.70 6.24
C ALA A 407 19.59 -11.44 7.22
N TYR A 408 18.30 -11.10 7.15
CA TYR A 408 17.23 -11.60 7.99
C TYR A 408 16.16 -12.12 7.04
N SER A 409 15.86 -13.42 7.08
CA SER A 409 14.87 -14.02 6.17
C SER A 409 13.68 -14.59 6.93
N SER A 410 12.47 -14.36 6.42
CA SER A 410 11.23 -14.92 6.97
C SER A 410 11.04 -16.36 6.53
N MET A 411 10.61 -17.22 7.47
CA MET A 411 10.28 -18.62 7.21
C MET A 411 8.82 -18.87 7.61
N PHE A 412 7.93 -18.91 6.63
CA PHE A 412 6.47 -19.00 6.85
C PHE A 412 6.02 -20.30 7.52
N VAL A 413 6.64 -21.42 7.15
CA VAL A 413 6.23 -22.77 7.60
C VAL A 413 6.88 -23.12 8.94
N SER A 414 8.16 -22.80 9.14
CA SER A 414 8.80 -22.97 10.46
C SER A 414 8.51 -21.82 11.45
N SER A 415 7.88 -20.73 10.99
CA SER A 415 7.44 -19.59 11.80
C SER A 415 8.58 -18.96 12.60
N GLU A 416 9.62 -18.50 11.88
CA GLU A 416 10.84 -17.93 12.46
C GLU A 416 11.45 -16.84 11.54
N ILE A 417 12.26 -15.95 12.13
CA ILE A 417 13.26 -15.14 11.40
C ILE A 417 14.60 -15.85 11.51
N VAL A 418 15.35 -15.87 10.41
CA VAL A 418 16.68 -16.50 10.33
C VAL A 418 17.70 -15.44 9.97
N LYS A 419 18.65 -15.18 10.88
CA LYS A 419 19.78 -14.26 10.68
C LYS A 419 20.97 -15.02 10.10
N TRP A 420 21.50 -14.55 8.98
CA TRP A 420 22.64 -15.18 8.30
C TRP A 420 23.61 -14.12 7.74
N ASN A 421 24.88 -14.48 7.54
CA ASN A 421 25.89 -13.56 7.02
C ASN A 421 25.91 -13.56 5.49
N VAL A 422 25.77 -12.40 4.87
CA VAL A 422 25.63 -12.26 3.40
C VAL A 422 26.86 -12.78 2.64
N LYS A 423 28.07 -12.66 3.22
CA LYS A 423 29.33 -13.06 2.57
C LYS A 423 29.66 -14.53 2.74
N THR A 424 29.39 -15.12 3.91
CA THR A 424 29.71 -16.54 4.18
C THR A 424 28.57 -17.50 3.90
N LEU A 425 27.33 -16.99 3.76
CA LEU A 425 26.09 -17.76 3.59
C LEU A 425 25.77 -18.68 4.78
N GLU A 426 26.27 -18.32 5.97
CA GLU A 426 26.10 -19.09 7.20
C GLU A 426 25.06 -18.46 8.12
N VAL A 427 24.13 -19.30 8.61
CA VAL A 427 23.14 -18.93 9.63
C VAL A 427 23.85 -18.73 10.97
N VAL A 428 23.65 -17.56 11.58
CA VAL A 428 24.24 -17.16 12.87
C VAL A 428 23.21 -17.08 13.99
N ASP A 429 21.93 -16.88 13.66
CA ASP A 429 20.85 -16.88 14.64
C ASP A 429 19.46 -17.23 14.07
N ARG A 430 18.53 -17.60 14.97
CA ARG A 430 17.12 -17.89 14.70
C ARG A 430 16.26 -17.42 15.86
N VAL A 431 15.10 -16.84 15.56
CA VAL A 431 14.11 -16.48 16.59
C VAL A 431 12.70 -16.84 16.09
N PRO A 432 11.86 -17.49 16.92
CA PRO A 432 10.49 -17.82 16.54
C PRO A 432 9.63 -16.57 16.38
N THR A 433 8.70 -16.60 15.43
CA THR A 433 7.62 -15.63 15.26
C THR A 433 6.28 -16.29 15.50
N TYR A 434 5.25 -15.49 15.80
CA TYR A 434 3.96 -16.02 16.24
C TYR A 434 2.78 -15.37 15.50
N TYR A 435 2.30 -15.92 14.38
CA TYR A 435 2.85 -17.05 13.63
C TYR A 435 2.74 -16.83 12.12
N SER A 436 3.50 -17.62 11.36
CA SER A 436 3.50 -17.62 9.89
C SER A 436 3.78 -16.22 9.35
N ILE A 437 5.01 -15.77 9.61
CA ILE A 437 5.57 -14.54 9.09
C ILE A 437 5.50 -14.53 7.55
N GLY A 438 4.91 -13.46 7.00
CA GLY A 438 4.96 -13.15 5.57
C GLY A 438 6.26 -12.42 5.26
N HIS A 439 6.18 -11.10 5.20
CA HIS A 439 7.36 -10.23 5.07
C HIS A 439 7.91 -9.82 6.43
N LEU A 440 9.09 -9.19 6.38
CA LEU A 440 9.69 -8.47 7.47
C LEU A 440 10.23 -7.12 6.98
N SER A 441 10.47 -6.18 7.88
CA SER A 441 11.14 -4.90 7.60
C SER A 441 12.30 -4.67 8.56
N VAL A 442 13.49 -4.33 8.05
CA VAL A 442 14.54 -3.64 8.81
C VAL A 442 14.47 -2.17 8.39
N PRO A 443 14.59 -1.18 9.29
CA PRO A 443 14.51 0.23 8.88
C PRO A 443 15.56 0.58 7.82
N GLY A 444 15.10 0.87 6.59
CA GLY A 444 15.93 1.09 5.39
C GLY A 444 16.78 -0.12 4.96
N GLY A 445 16.38 -1.35 5.33
CA GLY A 445 17.16 -2.58 5.09
C GLY A 445 17.35 -2.93 3.62
N ASP A 446 16.36 -2.58 2.81
CA ASP A 446 16.31 -2.68 1.36
C ASP A 446 17.05 -1.55 0.62
N SER A 447 17.73 -0.65 1.35
CA SER A 447 18.40 0.54 0.81
C SER A 447 19.94 0.42 0.89
N LYS A 448 20.68 1.43 0.39
CA LYS A 448 22.13 1.51 0.58
C LYS A 448 22.54 1.87 2.03
N GLN A 449 21.60 2.24 2.91
CA GLN A 449 21.88 2.63 4.29
C GLN A 449 20.82 2.10 5.30
N PRO A 450 20.89 0.81 5.68
CA PRO A 450 20.08 0.29 6.77
C PRO A 450 20.39 0.95 8.13
N TRP A 451 19.35 1.25 8.89
CA TRP A 451 19.43 1.60 10.32
C TRP A 451 19.16 0.34 11.15
N GLY A 452 20.11 -0.60 11.10
CA GLY A 452 20.02 -1.97 11.61
C GLY A 452 19.95 -2.11 13.14
N LYS A 453 18.89 -1.57 13.75
CA LYS A 453 18.59 -1.60 15.19
C LYS A 453 17.46 -2.57 15.54
N TYR A 454 16.47 -2.64 14.64
CA TYR A 454 15.28 -3.46 14.77
C TYR A 454 15.01 -4.28 13.51
N VAL A 455 14.28 -5.39 13.67
CA VAL A 455 13.55 -6.05 12.59
C VAL A 455 12.10 -6.26 13.02
N VAL A 456 11.15 -5.97 12.12
CA VAL A 456 9.71 -6.15 12.35
C VAL A 456 9.21 -7.32 11.51
N ALA A 457 8.56 -8.30 12.12
CA ALA A 457 7.91 -9.41 11.43
C ALA A 457 6.41 -9.16 11.27
N TYR A 458 5.88 -9.30 10.05
CA TYR A 458 4.44 -9.17 9.77
C TYR A 458 3.80 -10.57 9.66
N ASN A 459 3.16 -11.00 10.75
CA ASN A 459 2.62 -12.35 10.91
C ASN A 459 1.16 -12.44 10.44
N LYS A 460 0.87 -13.49 9.67
CA LYS A 460 -0.44 -13.69 9.05
C LYS A 460 -1.44 -14.42 9.95
N ILE A 461 -0.97 -15.14 10.98
CA ILE A 461 -1.82 -16.00 11.82
C ILE A 461 -1.55 -15.70 13.30
N THR A 462 -2.51 -15.11 14.01
CA THR A 462 -2.31 -14.58 15.38
C THR A 462 -2.87 -15.44 16.53
N LYS A 463 -3.82 -16.35 16.28
CA LYS A 463 -4.29 -17.38 17.25
C LYS A 463 -4.45 -16.89 18.70
N ASP A 464 -3.46 -17.17 19.55
CA ASP A 464 -3.44 -17.00 21.00
C ASP A 464 -2.63 -15.79 21.48
N ARG A 465 -2.20 -14.90 20.58
CA ARG A 465 -1.38 -13.73 20.91
C ARG A 465 -2.14 -12.57 21.55
N TYR A 466 -3.45 -12.48 21.29
CA TYR A 466 -4.31 -11.41 21.80
C TYR A 466 -5.57 -11.97 22.48
N LEU A 467 -6.33 -11.08 23.13
CA LEU A 467 -7.68 -11.42 23.60
C LEU A 467 -8.55 -11.83 22.41
N PRO A 468 -9.29 -12.96 22.46
CA PRO A 468 -10.11 -13.40 21.34
C PRO A 468 -11.22 -12.41 20.97
N THR A 469 -11.27 -12.01 19.69
CA THR A 469 -12.27 -11.08 19.13
C THR A 469 -13.41 -11.77 18.38
N GLY A 470 -13.43 -13.10 18.34
CA GLY A 470 -14.41 -13.90 17.62
C GLY A 470 -13.74 -14.76 16.52
N PRO A 471 -14.47 -15.10 15.44
CA PRO A 471 -13.90 -15.83 14.29
C PRO A 471 -12.85 -15.03 13.51
N GLU A 472 -12.94 -13.70 13.57
CA GLU A 472 -11.98 -12.77 12.96
C GLU A 472 -10.96 -12.32 14.02
N LEU A 473 -9.68 -12.41 13.68
CA LEU A 473 -8.56 -11.95 14.50
C LEU A 473 -7.73 -10.96 13.68
N THR A 474 -7.30 -9.88 14.34
CA THR A 474 -6.31 -8.94 13.78
C THR A 474 -4.97 -9.63 13.55
N GLN A 475 -4.23 -9.24 12.51
CA GLN A 475 -2.84 -9.65 12.30
C GLN A 475 -1.90 -8.99 13.32
N SER A 476 -0.63 -9.39 13.34
CA SER A 476 0.37 -8.84 14.27
C SER A 476 1.66 -8.42 13.58
N ALA A 477 2.22 -7.33 14.08
CA ALA A 477 3.62 -6.98 13.89
C ALA A 477 4.41 -7.31 15.15
N GLN A 478 5.56 -7.96 15.00
CA GLN A 478 6.46 -8.31 16.10
C GLN A 478 7.81 -7.62 15.92
N LEU A 479 8.17 -6.75 16.88
CA LEU A 479 9.41 -5.98 16.89
C LEU A 479 10.50 -6.76 17.63
N TYR A 480 11.61 -7.03 16.96
CA TYR A 480 12.80 -7.65 17.53
C TYR A 480 13.96 -6.66 17.55
N SER A 481 14.76 -6.64 18.62
CA SER A 481 16.08 -5.99 18.61
C SER A 481 17.06 -6.82 17.80
N ILE A 482 17.91 -6.14 17.01
CA ILE A 482 19.04 -6.74 16.29
C ILE A 482 20.39 -6.07 16.62
N ASP A 483 20.40 -5.11 17.55
CA ASP A 483 21.60 -4.48 18.12
C ASP A 483 22.58 -5.49 18.75
N GLY A 484 22.03 -6.59 19.26
CA GLY A 484 22.78 -7.64 19.95
C GLY A 484 23.32 -8.74 19.01
N PRO A 485 24.18 -9.63 19.53
CA PRO A 485 24.62 -10.84 18.82
C PRO A 485 23.49 -11.86 18.60
N LYS A 486 22.34 -11.66 19.25
CA LYS A 486 21.15 -12.50 19.20
C LYS A 486 19.91 -11.63 19.06
N MET A 487 18.94 -12.10 18.29
CA MET A 487 17.65 -11.42 18.09
C MET A 487 16.78 -11.58 19.35
N GLU A 488 16.16 -10.49 19.79
CA GLU A 488 15.36 -10.45 21.02
C GLU A 488 13.96 -9.90 20.72
N LEU A 489 12.90 -10.68 20.94
CA LEU A 489 11.52 -10.19 20.80
C LEU A 489 11.23 -9.14 21.88
N LEU A 490 10.94 -7.91 21.44
CA LEU A 490 10.67 -6.78 22.32
C LEU A 490 9.19 -6.50 22.51
N LEU A 491 8.42 -6.49 21.41
CA LEU A 491 7.02 -6.08 21.38
C LEU A 491 6.23 -6.89 20.34
N ASP A 492 4.96 -7.11 20.64
CA ASP A 492 3.97 -7.74 19.78
C ASP A 492 2.75 -6.81 19.76
N PHE A 493 2.37 -6.26 18.60
CA PHE A 493 1.31 -5.27 18.49
C PHE A 493 0.36 -5.55 17.31
N PRO A 494 -0.96 -5.34 17.49
CA PRO A 494 -1.95 -5.68 16.48
C PRO A 494 -1.87 -4.73 15.29
N THR A 495 -2.15 -5.26 14.10
CA THR A 495 -2.18 -4.49 12.85
C THR A 495 -3.47 -4.71 12.10
N PHE A 496 -3.99 -3.64 11.48
CA PHE A 496 -5.27 -3.62 10.79
C PHE A 496 -5.14 -3.98 9.30
N GLY A 497 -6.10 -4.76 8.79
CA GLY A 497 -6.29 -4.99 7.34
C GLY A 497 -5.43 -6.06 6.67
N GLU A 498 -4.75 -6.93 7.42
CA GLU A 498 -3.67 -7.80 6.92
C GLU A 498 -2.57 -7.04 6.13
N PRO A 499 -1.64 -6.35 6.81
CA PRO A 499 -0.47 -5.81 6.14
C PRO A 499 0.32 -6.87 5.39
N HIS A 500 0.73 -6.57 4.16
CA HIS A 500 1.65 -7.41 3.40
C HIS A 500 3.09 -7.03 3.69
N TYR A 501 3.41 -5.73 3.54
CA TYR A 501 4.75 -5.20 3.75
C TYR A 501 4.73 -3.84 4.47
N ALA A 502 5.92 -3.36 4.83
CA ALA A 502 6.10 -2.11 5.53
C ALA A 502 7.51 -1.55 5.31
N GLN A 503 7.65 -0.23 5.44
CA GLN A 503 8.90 0.48 5.33
C GLN A 503 9.09 1.39 6.53
N SER A 504 10.29 1.40 7.12
CA SER A 504 10.58 2.17 8.33
C SER A 504 11.72 3.15 8.12
N ILE A 505 11.50 4.43 8.42
CA ILE A 505 12.48 5.51 8.22
C ILE A 505 12.60 6.42 9.46
N PRO A 506 13.79 6.98 9.77
CA PRO A 506 13.99 7.80 10.95
C PRO A 506 13.04 9.00 11.01
N ALA A 507 12.46 9.25 12.19
CA ALA A 507 11.50 10.33 12.38
C ALA A 507 12.08 11.72 12.07
N SER A 508 13.39 11.90 12.23
CA SER A 508 14.14 13.12 11.87
C SER A 508 14.14 13.45 10.38
N LEU A 509 13.80 12.51 9.49
CA LEU A 509 13.67 12.80 8.05
C LEU A 509 12.35 13.49 7.70
N ILE A 510 11.35 13.43 8.59
CA ILE A 510 9.97 13.87 8.30
C ILE A 510 9.48 14.93 9.28
N LYS A 511 9.63 14.71 10.59
CA LYS A 511 8.91 15.44 11.65
C LYS A 511 9.07 16.97 11.58
N ASP A 512 10.26 17.44 11.19
CA ASP A 512 10.62 18.85 11.15
C ASP A 512 10.16 19.54 9.84
N LYS A 513 9.64 18.74 8.88
CA LYS A 513 9.03 19.17 7.62
C LYS A 513 7.50 19.11 7.64
N SER A 514 6.89 18.54 8.70
CA SER A 514 5.45 18.27 8.73
C SER A 514 4.61 19.55 8.73
N VAL A 515 3.65 19.62 7.81
CA VAL A 515 2.70 20.74 7.69
C VAL A 515 1.70 20.68 8.85
N LYS A 516 1.56 21.82 9.53
CA LYS A 516 0.67 21.95 10.71
C LYS A 516 -0.72 22.45 10.36
N PHE A 517 -0.81 23.41 9.44
CA PHE A 517 -2.04 23.98 8.92
C PHE A 517 -1.79 24.59 7.54
N PHE A 518 -2.85 24.85 6.79
CA PHE A 518 -2.79 25.59 5.52
C PHE A 518 -3.07 27.07 5.79
N LYS A 519 -2.38 27.99 5.10
CA LYS A 519 -2.64 29.42 5.31
C LYS A 519 -3.91 29.84 4.58
N ILE A 520 -4.83 30.50 5.28
CA ILE A 520 -6.13 30.90 4.70
C ILE A 520 -5.96 31.87 3.52
N GLU A 521 -4.92 32.70 3.53
CA GLU A 521 -4.55 33.58 2.42
C GLU A 521 -4.14 32.80 1.16
N GLU A 522 -3.48 31.65 1.34
CA GLU A 522 -2.95 30.79 0.27
C GLU A 522 -3.99 29.82 -0.29
N ASN A 523 -5.14 29.64 0.37
CA ASN A 523 -6.26 28.82 -0.11
C ASN A 523 -6.84 29.38 -1.45
N LYS A 524 -6.79 28.58 -2.52
CA LYS A 524 -7.26 28.87 -3.89
C LYS A 524 -8.50 28.06 -4.28
N HIS A 525 -9.16 27.39 -3.33
CA HIS A 525 -10.38 26.62 -3.59
C HIS A 525 -11.47 27.56 -4.16
N PRO A 526 -12.17 27.21 -5.26
CA PRO A 526 -13.07 28.13 -5.97
C PRO A 526 -14.28 28.58 -5.14
N TYR A 527 -14.63 27.81 -4.10
CA TYR A 527 -15.70 28.13 -3.15
C TYR A 527 -15.19 28.51 -1.75
N ALA A 528 -13.89 28.82 -1.61
CA ALA A 528 -13.33 29.28 -0.34
C ALA A 528 -14.08 30.53 0.16
N THR A 529 -14.37 30.55 1.46
CA THR A 529 -15.01 31.68 2.15
C THR A 529 -14.04 32.14 3.22
N LYS A 530 -13.29 33.23 2.97
CA LYS A 530 -12.12 33.62 3.78
C LYS A 530 -12.47 34.49 5.01
N GLY A 531 -13.76 34.63 5.29
CA GLY A 531 -14.29 35.27 6.48
C GLY A 531 -15.80 35.33 6.45
N GLU A 532 -16.43 35.48 7.60
CA GLU A 532 -17.89 35.38 7.77
C GLU A 532 -18.69 36.38 6.92
N LYS A 533 -18.09 37.52 6.57
CA LYS A 533 -18.68 38.54 5.67
C LYS A 533 -18.87 38.05 4.23
N GLU A 534 -18.17 36.99 3.83
CA GLU A 534 -18.29 36.35 2.53
C GLU A 534 -19.31 35.18 2.53
N ALA A 535 -19.72 34.72 3.72
CA ALA A 535 -20.65 33.62 3.89
C ALA A 535 -22.05 34.00 3.38
N LYS A 536 -22.68 33.08 2.64
CA LYS A 536 -23.90 33.34 1.87
C LYS A 536 -24.55 32.04 1.40
N VAL A 537 -25.81 32.12 0.98
CA VAL A 537 -26.48 31.00 0.31
C VAL A 537 -27.08 31.48 -1.01
N VAL A 538 -26.78 30.76 -2.09
CA VAL A 538 -27.12 31.13 -3.48
C VAL A 538 -27.88 29.98 -4.14
N ARG A 539 -28.89 30.30 -4.97
CA ARG A 539 -29.66 29.31 -5.76
C ARG A 539 -29.40 29.47 -7.25
N GLU A 540 -29.05 28.37 -7.90
CA GLU A 540 -28.83 28.27 -9.34
C GLU A 540 -29.72 27.14 -9.89
N GLY A 541 -30.97 27.49 -10.23
CA GLY A 541 -31.99 26.50 -10.57
C GLY A 541 -32.35 25.61 -9.38
N ASN A 542 -32.10 24.31 -9.50
CA ASN A 542 -32.23 23.34 -8.41
C ASN A 542 -30.95 23.17 -7.57
N LYS A 543 -29.83 23.81 -7.93
CA LYS A 543 -28.62 23.81 -7.10
C LYS A 543 -28.71 24.89 -6.04
N VAL A 544 -28.26 24.58 -4.83
CA VAL A 544 -28.14 25.51 -3.71
C VAL A 544 -26.71 25.44 -3.17
N HIS A 545 -25.98 26.53 -3.34
CA HIS A 545 -24.60 26.67 -2.87
C HIS A 545 -24.60 27.41 -1.53
N VAL A 546 -24.23 26.72 -0.45
CA VAL A 546 -24.03 27.27 0.88
C VAL A 546 -22.53 27.52 1.04
N TYR A 547 -22.14 28.79 1.04
CA TYR A 547 -20.77 29.23 1.34
C TYR A 547 -20.69 29.45 2.84
N MET A 548 -20.00 28.55 3.53
CA MET A 548 -19.97 28.44 4.98
C MET A 548 -18.55 28.58 5.51
N THR A 549 -18.45 29.18 6.69
CA THR A 549 -17.23 29.23 7.48
C THR A 549 -17.43 28.46 8.79
N CYS A 550 -16.36 27.82 9.26
CA CYS A 550 -16.23 27.33 10.62
C CYS A 550 -15.02 27.97 11.28
N ILE A 551 -15.22 28.35 12.53
CA ILE A 551 -14.20 28.74 13.51
C ILE A 551 -14.71 28.25 14.87
N ARG A 552 -13.84 28.12 15.88
CA ARG A 552 -14.21 27.58 17.20
C ARG A 552 -15.58 28.07 17.69
N SER A 553 -16.45 27.11 17.99
CA SER A 553 -17.78 27.27 18.59
C SER A 553 -18.95 27.71 17.70
N HIS A 554 -18.78 28.06 16.41
CA HIS A 554 -19.94 28.34 15.53
C HIS A 554 -19.69 28.15 14.03
N PHE A 555 -20.79 27.97 13.29
CA PHE A 555 -20.82 28.07 11.83
C PHE A 555 -21.43 29.41 11.40
N ALA A 556 -20.98 29.97 10.29
CA ALA A 556 -21.69 31.03 9.58
C ALA A 556 -21.86 30.65 8.11
N PRO A 557 -23.09 30.48 7.58
CA PRO A 557 -24.39 30.66 8.27
C PRO A 557 -24.79 29.47 9.17
N ASP A 558 -25.57 29.73 10.22
CA ASP A 558 -26.08 28.70 11.16
C ASP A 558 -27.54 28.25 10.85
N ASN A 559 -28.38 29.11 10.31
CA ASN A 559 -29.79 28.84 10.05
C ASN A 559 -30.12 29.16 8.60
N ILE A 560 -30.65 28.18 7.85
CA ILE A 560 -30.89 28.23 6.41
C ILE A 560 -32.35 27.85 6.09
N GLU A 561 -33.07 28.77 5.45
CA GLU A 561 -34.47 28.64 5.04
C GLU A 561 -34.58 28.59 3.50
N GLY A 562 -35.66 27.99 2.97
CA GLY A 562 -35.95 28.02 1.53
C GLY A 562 -35.22 26.99 0.65
N VAL A 563 -34.55 26.01 1.27
CA VAL A 563 -34.17 24.75 0.61
C VAL A 563 -35.44 23.92 0.34
N LYS A 564 -35.44 23.12 -0.73
CA LYS A 564 -36.60 22.34 -1.20
C LYS A 564 -36.22 20.87 -1.41
N VAL A 565 -37.20 19.97 -1.29
CA VAL A 565 -37.04 18.55 -1.66
C VAL A 565 -36.60 18.46 -3.13
N GLY A 566 -35.52 17.71 -3.38
CA GLY A 566 -34.93 17.54 -4.71
C GLY A 566 -33.92 18.62 -5.14
N ASP A 567 -33.63 19.62 -4.30
CA ASP A 567 -32.48 20.51 -4.54
C ASP A 567 -31.16 19.71 -4.47
N GLU A 568 -30.15 20.10 -5.24
CA GLU A 568 -28.77 19.69 -4.98
C GLU A 568 -28.12 20.73 -4.06
N VAL A 569 -28.00 20.43 -2.77
CA VAL A 569 -27.39 21.32 -1.79
C VAL A 569 -25.90 21.00 -1.66
N TYR A 570 -25.05 22.00 -1.88
CA TYR A 570 -23.60 21.92 -1.73
C TYR A 570 -23.20 22.81 -0.56
N PHE A 571 -22.66 22.21 0.51
CA PHE A 571 -22.09 22.93 1.65
C PHE A 571 -20.59 23.06 1.45
N HIS A 572 -20.14 24.22 0.97
CA HIS A 572 -18.74 24.57 0.86
C HIS A 572 -18.28 25.15 2.19
N VAL A 573 -17.57 24.37 3.00
CA VAL A 573 -17.21 24.73 4.37
C VAL A 573 -15.72 25.04 4.43
N THR A 574 -15.36 26.27 4.82
CA THR A 574 -13.98 26.72 4.99
C THR A 574 -13.64 26.86 6.48
N ASN A 575 -12.57 26.19 6.92
CA ASN A 575 -12.04 26.32 8.27
C ASN A 575 -11.13 27.57 8.36
N LEU A 576 -11.54 28.55 9.17
CA LEU A 576 -10.83 29.82 9.38
C LEU A 576 -9.74 29.75 10.45
N GLU A 577 -9.63 28.64 11.19
CA GLU A 577 -8.58 28.46 12.19
C GLU A 577 -7.19 28.53 11.54
N GLN A 578 -6.25 29.16 12.25
CA GLN A 578 -4.84 29.31 11.86
C GLN A 578 -3.92 28.87 13.02
N ASP A 579 -4.37 27.87 13.78
CA ASP A 579 -3.63 27.20 14.83
C ASP A 579 -3.50 25.70 14.49
N TRP A 580 -2.53 25.02 15.08
CA TRP A 580 -2.30 23.60 14.84
C TRP A 580 -3.28 22.75 15.65
N ASP A 581 -3.74 21.64 15.07
CA ASP A 581 -4.60 20.65 15.74
C ASP A 581 -6.00 21.17 16.13
N VAL A 582 -6.56 22.06 15.29
CA VAL A 582 -7.95 22.57 15.41
C VAL A 582 -8.78 22.26 14.16
N PRO A 583 -8.98 20.98 13.80
CA PRO A 583 -9.88 20.60 12.72
C PRO A 583 -11.34 20.96 13.05
N HIS A 584 -12.19 20.97 12.03
CA HIS A 584 -13.63 21.08 12.21
C HIS A 584 -14.35 19.98 11.43
N GLY A 585 -15.34 19.38 12.09
CA GLY A 585 -16.24 18.42 11.47
C GLY A 585 -17.43 19.10 10.79
N PHE A 586 -18.07 18.43 9.83
CA PHE A 586 -19.37 18.87 9.30
C PHE A 586 -20.23 17.69 8.84
N ALA A 587 -21.42 17.52 9.44
CA ALA A 587 -22.40 16.51 9.04
C ALA A 587 -23.85 17.05 9.05
N VAL A 588 -24.67 16.61 8.10
CA VAL A 588 -26.10 16.96 7.98
C VAL A 588 -26.96 15.73 8.31
N LYS A 589 -27.96 15.89 9.19
CA LYS A 589 -28.81 14.77 9.64
C LYS A 589 -29.51 14.06 8.48
N GLY A 590 -29.12 12.80 8.23
CA GLY A 590 -29.71 11.95 7.20
C GLY A 590 -29.24 12.28 5.78
N ALA A 591 -28.08 12.94 5.63
CA ALA A 591 -27.36 12.90 4.36
C ALA A 591 -26.79 11.50 4.11
N PRO A 592 -26.90 10.93 2.90
CA PRO A 592 -26.27 9.66 2.53
C PRO A 592 -24.80 9.87 2.12
N ASN A 593 -24.08 10.71 2.87
CA ASN A 593 -22.68 11.04 2.68
C ASN A 593 -21.97 10.95 4.04
N ALA A 594 -20.64 10.76 4.05
CA ALA A 594 -19.88 10.84 5.29
C ALA A 594 -19.82 12.29 5.82
N GLU A 595 -19.27 12.46 7.03
CA GLU A 595 -18.86 13.77 7.49
C GLU A 595 -17.68 14.32 6.67
N LEU A 596 -17.47 15.63 6.74
CA LEU A 596 -16.21 16.26 6.36
C LEU A 596 -15.35 16.43 7.61
N LEU A 597 -14.05 16.19 7.53
CA LEU A 597 -13.08 16.64 8.52
C LEU A 597 -12.11 17.63 7.85
N ILE A 598 -12.22 18.90 8.26
CA ILE A 598 -11.69 20.06 7.54
C ILE A 598 -10.52 20.64 8.34
N MET A 599 -9.30 20.54 7.82
CA MET A 599 -8.11 21.03 8.53
C MET A 599 -8.09 22.57 8.60
N PRO A 600 -7.38 23.17 9.57
CA PRO A 600 -7.17 24.62 9.62
C PRO A 600 -6.70 25.21 8.27
N GLY A 601 -7.45 26.19 7.75
CA GLY A 601 -7.25 26.83 6.45
C GLY A 601 -7.85 26.11 5.22
N GLU A 602 -8.35 24.89 5.39
CA GLU A 602 -8.90 24.06 4.30
C GLU A 602 -10.35 24.43 3.92
N THR A 603 -10.74 24.13 2.68
CA THR A 603 -12.14 24.14 2.24
C THR A 603 -12.51 22.76 1.70
N GLN A 604 -13.68 22.23 2.10
CA GLN A 604 -14.26 21.00 1.52
C GLN A 604 -15.77 21.15 1.29
N THR A 605 -16.35 20.29 0.45
CA THR A 605 -17.75 20.32 0.04
C THR A 605 -18.50 19.02 0.34
N LEU A 606 -19.60 19.15 1.08
CA LEU A 606 -20.59 18.08 1.25
C LEU A 606 -21.77 18.33 0.30
N LYS A 607 -21.98 17.42 -0.66
CA LYS A 607 -23.22 17.37 -1.46
C LYS A 607 -24.31 16.58 -0.76
N TRP A 608 -25.53 17.12 -0.74
CA TRP A 608 -26.72 16.49 -0.18
C TRP A 608 -27.97 16.79 -1.02
N VAL A 609 -28.81 15.77 -1.23
CA VAL A 609 -30.11 15.91 -1.91
C VAL A 609 -31.23 15.54 -0.93
N PRO A 610 -31.95 16.51 -0.34
CA PRO A 610 -32.99 16.23 0.63
C PRO A 610 -34.20 15.51 0.00
N GLN A 611 -34.49 14.31 0.51
CA GLN A 611 -35.59 13.45 0.05
C GLN A 611 -36.93 13.73 0.73
N SER A 612 -36.96 14.55 1.80
CA SER A 612 -38.16 14.80 2.60
C SER A 612 -38.16 16.18 3.23
N VAL A 613 -39.36 16.75 3.38
CA VAL A 613 -39.59 18.03 4.06
C VAL A 613 -39.21 18.00 5.54
N GLY A 614 -39.14 19.19 6.15
CA GLY A 614 -38.90 19.39 7.58
C GLY A 614 -37.53 20.00 7.87
N VAL A 615 -37.32 20.32 9.15
CA VAL A 615 -36.05 20.87 9.64
C VAL A 615 -35.04 19.74 9.80
N LYS A 616 -33.84 19.91 9.22
CA LYS A 616 -32.72 18.98 9.32
C LYS A 616 -31.55 19.72 10.00
N PRO A 617 -31.10 19.31 11.20
CA PRO A 617 -29.92 19.88 11.82
C PRO A 617 -28.64 19.47 11.09
N PHE A 618 -27.61 20.31 11.20
CA PHE A 618 -26.22 20.01 10.92
C PHE A 618 -25.36 20.42 12.12
N TYR A 619 -24.17 19.84 12.26
CA TYR A 619 -23.33 20.06 13.44
C TYR A 619 -21.84 19.77 13.15
N CYS A 620 -20.98 20.27 14.03
CA CYS A 620 -19.57 19.92 14.06
C CYS A 620 -19.40 18.56 14.73
N THR A 621 -19.02 17.56 13.95
CA THR A 621 -18.73 16.19 14.43
C THR A 621 -17.47 16.14 15.30
N ASP A 622 -16.46 16.96 14.97
CA ASP A 622 -15.21 17.07 15.73
C ASP A 622 -15.34 17.88 17.03
N PHE A 623 -14.58 17.51 18.07
CA PHE A 623 -14.47 18.22 19.35
C PHE A 623 -13.49 19.41 19.25
N CYS A 624 -13.88 20.41 18.46
CA CYS A 624 -13.05 21.59 18.17
C CYS A 624 -12.95 22.63 19.31
N SER A 625 -13.87 22.62 20.29
CA SER A 625 -13.90 23.61 21.38
C SER A 625 -14.74 23.15 22.57
N ALA A 626 -14.66 23.86 23.70
CA ALA A 626 -15.52 23.59 24.86
C ALA A 626 -17.03 23.78 24.57
N LEU A 627 -17.38 24.50 23.49
CA LEU A 627 -18.76 24.71 23.00
C LEU A 627 -19.00 23.95 21.69
N HIS A 628 -18.35 22.79 21.50
CA HIS A 628 -18.55 21.93 20.32
C HIS A 628 -20.03 21.49 20.16
N GLN A 629 -20.77 21.31 21.26
CA GLN A 629 -22.18 20.89 21.22
C GLN A 629 -23.12 22.01 20.73
N GLU A 630 -22.75 23.27 21.01
CA GLU A 630 -23.43 24.47 20.56
C GLU A 630 -23.09 24.81 19.10
N MET A 631 -22.00 24.26 18.56
CA MET A 631 -21.58 24.41 17.16
C MET A 631 -22.45 23.56 16.21
N GLN A 632 -23.69 24.01 16.04
CA GLN A 632 -24.73 23.38 15.23
C GLN A 632 -25.58 24.42 14.50
N GLY A 633 -26.40 23.94 13.57
CA GLY A 633 -27.30 24.76 12.79
C GLY A 633 -28.46 23.96 12.20
N TYR A 634 -29.33 24.65 11.45
CA TYR A 634 -30.56 24.07 10.91
C TYR A 634 -30.78 24.44 9.44
N VAL A 635 -31.21 23.47 8.64
CA VAL A 635 -31.75 23.67 7.30
C VAL A 635 -33.22 23.29 7.25
N ARG A 636 -34.10 24.21 6.85
CA ARG A 636 -35.51 23.90 6.61
C ARG A 636 -35.74 23.48 5.16
N VAL A 637 -36.04 22.20 4.97
CA VAL A 637 -36.46 21.64 3.68
C VAL A 637 -37.97 21.83 3.49
N SER A 638 -38.33 22.53 2.43
CA SER A 638 -39.71 22.80 2.01
C SER A 638 -40.16 21.83 0.90
N PRO A 639 -41.47 21.72 0.60
CA PRO A 639 -41.94 21.02 -0.60
C PRO A 639 -41.30 21.58 -1.89
N ALA A 640 -41.15 20.75 -2.93
CA ALA A 640 -40.54 21.16 -4.21
C ALA A 640 -41.19 22.41 -4.83
N GLY A 641 -42.51 22.56 -4.73
CA GLY A 641 -43.27 23.73 -5.20
C GLY A 641 -43.32 24.92 -4.22
N SER A 642 -42.48 24.95 -3.18
CA SER A 642 -42.50 26.03 -2.18
C SER A 642 -41.99 27.37 -2.73
N ASN A 643 -42.63 28.46 -2.30
CA ASN A 643 -42.22 29.84 -2.58
C ASN A 643 -41.49 30.51 -1.40
N ILE A 644 -41.11 29.76 -0.36
CA ILE A 644 -40.29 30.29 0.74
C ILE A 644 -38.95 30.79 0.17
N PRO A 645 -38.58 32.07 0.39
CA PRO A 645 -37.31 32.62 -0.10
C PRO A 645 -36.12 31.88 0.50
N LEU A 646 -35.08 31.67 -0.31
CA LEU A 646 -33.78 31.21 0.17
C LEU A 646 -33.16 32.33 1.01
N THR A 647 -32.96 32.07 2.31
CA THR A 647 -32.36 33.03 3.25
C THR A 647 -31.47 32.30 4.24
N ALA A 648 -30.50 33.01 4.82
CA ALA A 648 -29.60 32.45 5.79
C ALA A 648 -29.22 33.50 6.86
N ASN A 649 -29.01 33.06 8.09
CA ASN A 649 -28.44 33.90 9.15
C ASN A 649 -26.92 33.91 9.05
N THR A 650 -26.34 35.03 8.64
CA THR A 650 -24.89 35.26 8.49
C THR A 650 -24.37 36.27 9.52
N LYS A 651 -25.06 36.42 10.67
CA LYS A 651 -24.60 37.30 11.75
C LYS A 651 -23.30 36.75 12.36
N SER A 652 -22.25 37.54 12.26
CA SER A 652 -20.97 37.31 12.92
C SER A 652 -21.11 37.34 14.45
N ALA A 653 -20.40 36.44 15.15
CA ALA A 653 -20.28 36.51 16.60
C ALA A 653 -19.59 37.80 17.07
N ASP A 654 -18.60 38.29 16.29
CA ASP A 654 -17.89 39.55 16.52
C ASP A 654 -18.77 40.80 16.32
N ALA A 655 -19.97 40.66 15.75
CA ALA A 655 -20.90 41.78 15.57
C ALA A 655 -21.77 42.08 16.82
N GLY A 656 -21.51 41.41 17.95
CA GLY A 656 -22.36 41.47 19.15
C GLY A 656 -21.63 41.51 20.51
N LEU A 657 -20.30 41.70 20.54
CA LEU A 657 -19.49 41.86 21.76
C LEU A 657 -18.77 43.22 21.79
#